data_AF-A0AAF5DQD3-F1
#
_entry.id   AF-A0AAF5DQD3-F1
#
_cell.length_a   1.000
_cell.length_b   1.000
_cell.length_c   1.000
_cell.angle_alpha   90.00
_cell.angle_beta   90.00
_cell.angle_gamma   90.00
#
_symmetry.space_group_name_H-M   'P 1'
#
loop_
_entity.id
_entity.type
_entity.pdbx_description
1 polymer ?
#
loop_
_entity_poly.entity_id
_entity_poly.type
_entity_poly.pdbx_seq_one_letter_code
_entity_poly.pdbx_strand_id
1 'polypeptide(L)'
;MLQKNIIANFTLPNIFYNVTGKEAEKLLIKHGIEGEFLVRPSSTGENAYSLSIHRGSRITHVKLNKNELINYCIANVGYLKEHNGDIIILTRPLSWNVRKYDWNYFHPNITGLEAEKFLKEYSKKGLFLVRQSQSHPTDLAMSVMLGEGKVCHLKIIVVSDTYDIGGGERFPSMDRLIEHHRKVPLIMDKGNVLRLETGLATTKIFIPDIDMRIEQLTKTDRNGKTLLSSEFDRLQASESQRVMYTSQKYGKKDENLDKNRYKNIVPYDLSRVKLKNEGTIEMNDYINGNYIEILSYEFPDLACINKHYISTQGCLPNTINDFWEMVWQEKSYIIVMVTKEIERMKIKCTRYWPENNKVLTTGRYNDIEVYLEEKIDMKYYIIRILEVNKYKVVNNIGDKTIKIGKRTIYHFQYIGWPDHGCPRDPYEIVTFLKIINEYSYNKCPVDQGPMIVHCSAGIGRTGTIIVIDIITEYIRIQGLRCFIDILTAVKMVRAQRSGMVQTEFQYKFVYDVVAAFIRDRTREYEMNRQKNDIKILNPTTPNSANTISLTSSNSGSPRNNQSQEMFSNSISPQLSKFEFFGYNNSSNSDFQDFISIHDDNHRIYTSSQRSPKDLSSLESSKNVYTNSSDDRISINQNTSSHHLPIESDNILQGCNINIPEKVKLQPPPLPKRKNPPNEFI
;
A
#
# COMPACT_ATOMS: atom_id res chain seq x y z
N MET A 1 7.89 25.14 8.56
CA MET A 1 7.42 25.79 7.31
C MET A 1 7.29 24.83 6.10
N LEU A 2 7.33 23.49 6.27
CA LEU A 2 7.12 22.51 5.18
C LEU A 2 5.86 21.63 5.35
N GLN A 3 4.91 22.05 6.20
CA GLN A 3 3.71 21.27 6.53
C GLN A 3 2.47 21.57 5.65
N LYS A 4 2.66 22.15 4.47
CA LYS A 4 1.56 22.41 3.53
C LYS A 4 1.71 21.49 2.31
N ASN A 5 0.68 20.67 2.07
CA ASN A 5 0.42 19.85 0.88
C ASN A 5 0.91 18.39 0.87
N ILE A 6 0.65 17.61 1.93
CA ILE A 6 0.50 16.15 1.77
C ILE A 6 -0.96 15.86 1.38
N ILE A 7 -1.39 16.36 0.22
CA ILE A 7 -2.47 15.69 -0.50
C ILE A 7 -1.74 14.60 -1.25
N ALA A 8 -2.01 13.34 -0.88
CA ALA A 8 -1.37 12.17 -1.45
C ALA A 8 -1.22 12.33 -2.96
N ASN A 9 -0.04 12.00 -3.49
CA ASN A 9 0.13 11.73 -4.91
C ASN A 9 -0.79 10.56 -5.26
N PHE A 10 -2.06 10.85 -5.52
CA PHE A 10 -3.02 9.86 -5.97
C PHE A 10 -2.52 9.39 -7.33
N THR A 11 -2.20 8.11 -7.42
CA THR A 11 -2.18 7.42 -8.71
C THR A 11 -3.52 7.71 -9.39
N LEU A 12 -3.47 8.04 -10.69
CA LEU A 12 -4.62 8.44 -11.51
C LEU A 12 -5.88 7.66 -11.10
N PRO A 13 -7.01 8.33 -10.79
CA PRO A 13 -8.22 7.65 -10.34
C PRO A 13 -8.60 6.59 -11.37
N ASN A 14 -8.91 5.38 -10.91
CA ASN A 14 -9.43 4.32 -11.78
C ASN A 14 -10.58 4.91 -12.59
N ILE A 15 -10.47 4.85 -13.92
CA ILE A 15 -11.60 5.21 -14.77
C ILE A 15 -12.50 3.98 -14.82
N PHE A 16 -13.71 4.14 -14.31
CA PHE A 16 -14.77 3.14 -14.28
C PHE A 16 -15.40 3.05 -15.67
N TYR A 17 -14.73 2.29 -16.54
CA TYR A 17 -15.26 1.97 -17.86
C TYR A 17 -16.50 1.08 -17.73
N ASN A 18 -17.50 1.33 -18.59
CA ASN A 18 -18.80 0.65 -18.59
C ASN A 18 -19.66 0.86 -17.32
N VAL A 19 -19.44 1.94 -16.57
CA VAL A 19 -20.31 2.33 -15.46
C VAL A 19 -21.15 3.54 -15.89
N THR A 20 -22.46 3.38 -15.89
CA THR A 20 -23.43 4.45 -16.15
C THR A 20 -23.49 5.43 -14.98
N GLY A 21 -24.10 6.60 -15.17
CA GLY A 21 -24.34 7.55 -14.06
C GLY A 21 -25.10 6.92 -12.89
N LYS A 22 -26.16 6.17 -13.20
CA LYS A 22 -26.98 5.48 -12.19
C LYS A 22 -26.21 4.38 -11.44
N GLU A 23 -25.33 3.67 -12.11
CA GLU A 23 -24.47 2.69 -11.46
C GLU A 23 -23.40 3.36 -10.60
N ALA A 24 -22.83 4.48 -11.06
CA ALA A 24 -21.90 5.29 -10.27
C ALA A 24 -22.55 5.78 -8.98
N GLU A 25 -23.81 6.24 -9.03
CA GLU A 25 -24.57 6.61 -7.84
C GLU A 25 -24.73 5.43 -6.88
N LYS A 26 -25.19 4.27 -7.36
CA LYS A 26 -25.32 3.06 -6.54
C LYS A 26 -24.00 2.65 -5.89
N LEU A 27 -22.89 2.73 -6.63
CA LEU A 27 -21.56 2.39 -6.13
C LEU A 27 -21.10 3.34 -5.03
N LEU A 28 -21.24 4.65 -5.25
CA LEU A 28 -20.84 5.67 -4.28
C LEU A 28 -21.72 5.63 -3.02
N ILE A 29 -23.04 5.49 -3.16
CA ILE A 29 -23.96 5.40 -2.01
C ILE A 29 -23.67 4.14 -1.18
N LYS A 30 -23.39 3.02 -1.85
CA LYS A 30 -23.19 1.75 -1.16
C LYS A 30 -21.80 1.64 -0.51
N HIS A 31 -20.78 2.18 -1.16
CA HIS A 31 -19.38 1.90 -0.83
C HIS A 31 -18.49 3.13 -0.62
N GLY A 32 -18.95 4.30 -1.03
CA GLY A 32 -18.25 5.55 -0.84
C GLY A 32 -18.50 6.16 0.54
N ILE A 33 -17.69 7.15 0.88
CA ILE A 33 -17.92 8.09 1.98
C ILE A 33 -17.85 9.52 1.44
N GLU A 34 -18.28 10.50 2.22
CA GLU A 34 -18.23 11.91 1.81
C GLU A 34 -16.85 12.33 1.28
N GLY A 35 -16.87 12.97 0.11
CA GLY A 35 -15.70 13.41 -0.64
C GLY A 35 -15.09 12.36 -1.57
N GLU A 36 -15.46 11.08 -1.46
CA GLU A 36 -14.99 10.07 -2.41
C GLU A 36 -15.63 10.26 -3.79
N PHE A 37 -14.86 9.96 -4.83
CA PHE A 37 -15.30 10.18 -6.21
C PHE A 37 -14.86 9.06 -7.15
N LEU A 38 -15.57 8.89 -8.26
CA LEU A 38 -15.13 8.04 -9.36
C LEU A 38 -15.17 8.78 -10.68
N VAL A 39 -14.28 8.40 -11.59
CA VAL A 39 -14.25 8.92 -12.96
C VAL A 39 -14.81 7.86 -13.88
N ARG A 40 -15.67 8.23 -14.83
CA ARG A 40 -16.21 7.33 -15.86
C ARG A 40 -16.28 8.05 -17.20
N PRO A 41 -16.36 7.35 -18.35
CA PRO A 41 -16.75 7.98 -19.60
C PRO A 41 -18.12 8.66 -19.46
N SER A 42 -18.27 9.82 -20.10
CA SER A 42 -19.56 10.50 -20.20
C SER A 42 -20.46 9.75 -21.17
N SER A 43 -21.73 9.56 -20.80
CA SER A 43 -22.76 9.09 -21.74
C SER A 43 -23.16 10.17 -22.74
N THR A 44 -22.79 11.44 -22.48
CA THR A 44 -23.06 12.58 -23.34
C THR A 44 -21.74 13.20 -23.80
N GLY A 45 -21.34 12.92 -25.05
CA GLY A 45 -20.15 13.48 -25.70
C GLY A 45 -19.02 12.47 -25.89
N GLU A 46 -18.59 12.30 -27.14
CA GLU A 46 -17.38 11.55 -27.48
C GLU A 46 -16.17 12.13 -26.75
N ASN A 47 -15.34 11.25 -26.17
CA ASN A 47 -14.13 11.59 -25.43
C ASN A 47 -14.33 12.50 -24.19
N ALA A 48 -15.56 12.70 -23.72
CA ALA A 48 -15.82 13.37 -22.45
C ALA A 48 -15.84 12.39 -21.28
N TYR A 49 -15.47 12.87 -20.10
CA TYR A 49 -15.52 12.13 -18.83
C TYR A 49 -16.56 12.73 -17.90
N SER A 50 -17.05 11.94 -16.95
CA SER A 50 -17.88 12.40 -15.84
C SER A 50 -17.22 12.01 -14.52
N LEU A 51 -17.03 13.00 -13.65
CA LEU A 51 -16.62 12.84 -12.27
C LEU A 51 -17.88 12.73 -11.41
N SER A 52 -18.07 11.60 -10.73
CA SER A 52 -19.22 11.36 -9.84
C SER A 52 -18.70 11.41 -8.40
N ILE A 53 -19.30 12.24 -7.53
CA ILE A 53 -18.77 12.55 -6.19
C ILE A 53 -19.83 12.28 -5.12
N HIS A 54 -19.44 11.63 -4.02
CA HIS A 54 -20.27 11.43 -2.84
C HIS A 54 -20.28 12.68 -1.95
N ARG A 55 -21.45 13.29 -1.75
CA ARG A 55 -21.64 14.54 -0.97
C ARG A 55 -22.24 14.28 0.42
N GLY A 56 -22.14 13.07 0.94
CA GLY A 56 -22.74 12.67 2.21
C GLY A 56 -24.21 12.26 2.03
N SER A 57 -25.07 13.19 1.61
CA SER A 57 -26.52 12.95 1.42
C SER A 57 -26.95 12.70 -0.03
N ARG A 58 -26.09 13.04 -1.00
CA ARG A 58 -26.38 12.91 -2.44
C ARG A 58 -25.13 12.62 -3.25
N ILE A 59 -25.33 12.33 -4.53
CA ILE A 59 -24.26 12.21 -5.52
C ILE A 59 -24.34 13.38 -6.50
N THR A 60 -23.20 14.00 -6.78
CA THR A 60 -23.07 15.08 -7.78
C THR A 60 -22.26 14.57 -8.97
N HIS A 61 -22.70 14.87 -10.19
CA HIS A 61 -21.97 14.56 -11.43
C HIS A 61 -21.44 15.84 -12.08
N VAL A 62 -20.13 15.85 -12.34
CA VAL A 62 -19.44 16.94 -13.03
C VAL A 62 -18.89 16.42 -14.36
N LYS A 63 -19.29 17.05 -15.47
CA LYS A 63 -18.77 16.70 -16.80
C LYS A 63 -17.43 17.39 -17.04
N LEU A 64 -16.44 16.63 -17.52
CA LEU A 64 -15.09 17.08 -17.83
C LEU A 64 -14.78 16.80 -19.30
N ASN A 65 -14.43 17.84 -20.05
CA ASN A 65 -14.17 17.74 -21.50
C ASN A 65 -12.77 17.18 -21.83
N LYS A 66 -11.88 17.06 -20.84
CA LYS A 66 -10.52 16.54 -21.01
C LYS A 66 -10.08 15.76 -19.78
N ASN A 67 -9.29 14.71 -20.00
CA ASN A 67 -8.73 13.89 -18.91
C ASN A 67 -7.79 14.71 -18.00
N GLU A 68 -7.04 15.66 -18.58
CA GLU A 68 -6.10 16.51 -17.83
C GLU A 68 -6.75 17.37 -16.74
N LEU A 69 -8.03 17.73 -16.90
CA LEU A 69 -8.78 18.50 -15.90
C LEU A 69 -9.05 17.69 -14.62
N ILE A 70 -9.08 16.36 -14.71
CA ILE A 70 -9.30 15.48 -13.55
C ILE A 70 -8.18 15.64 -12.54
N ASN A 71 -6.93 15.54 -13.00
CA ASN A 71 -5.75 15.66 -12.14
C ASN A 71 -5.68 17.03 -11.48
N TYR A 72 -5.99 18.09 -12.24
CA TYR A 72 -5.99 19.45 -11.71
C TYR A 72 -7.04 19.63 -10.61
N CYS A 73 -8.26 19.11 -10.81
CA CYS A 73 -9.33 19.20 -9.81
C CYS A 73 -8.99 18.43 -8.53
N ILE A 74 -8.30 17.28 -8.64
CA ILE A 74 -7.88 16.46 -7.49
C ILE A 74 -6.77 17.16 -6.69
N ALA A 75 -5.82 17.79 -7.38
CA ALA A 75 -4.70 18.45 -6.74
C ALA A 75 -5.05 19.79 -6.05
N ASN A 76 -6.15 20.44 -6.45
CA ASN A 76 -6.50 21.79 -6.01
C ASN A 76 -7.87 21.81 -5.29
N VAL A 77 -7.84 21.59 -3.97
CA VAL A 77 -9.02 21.69 -3.10
C VAL A 77 -9.64 23.09 -3.21
N GLY A 78 -10.96 23.19 -3.41
CA GLY A 78 -11.69 24.46 -3.52
C GLY A 78 -11.98 24.93 -4.94
N TYR A 79 -11.37 24.31 -5.96
CA TYR A 79 -11.54 24.71 -7.35
C TYR A 79 -12.88 24.29 -7.94
N LEU A 80 -13.37 23.09 -7.58
CA LEU A 80 -14.68 22.62 -7.99
C LEU A 80 -15.77 23.24 -7.13
N LYS A 81 -16.72 23.92 -7.76
CA LYS A 81 -17.90 24.50 -7.10
C LYS A 81 -19.16 24.13 -7.87
N GLU A 82 -20.25 23.95 -7.14
CA GLU A 82 -21.58 23.86 -7.74
C GLU A 82 -22.09 25.25 -8.17
N HIS A 83 -23.17 25.30 -8.96
CA HIS A 83 -23.76 26.56 -9.43
C HIS A 83 -24.21 27.49 -8.29
N ASN A 84 -24.53 26.94 -7.12
CA ASN A 84 -24.88 27.70 -5.91
C ASN A 84 -23.65 28.23 -5.15
N GLY A 85 -22.42 27.93 -5.61
CA GLY A 85 -21.17 28.33 -4.96
C GLY A 85 -20.59 27.32 -3.99
N ASP A 86 -21.31 26.22 -3.68
CA ASP A 86 -20.85 25.21 -2.73
C ASP A 86 -19.58 24.52 -3.23
N ILE A 87 -18.56 24.49 -2.37
CA ILE A 87 -17.29 23.84 -2.68
C ILE A 87 -17.48 22.32 -2.70
N ILE A 88 -16.99 21.70 -3.77
CA ILE A 88 -16.89 20.25 -3.90
C ILE A 88 -15.50 19.83 -3.38
N ILE A 89 -15.51 19.05 -2.31
CA ILE A 89 -14.30 18.50 -1.71
C ILE A 89 -14.08 17.11 -2.30
N LEU A 90 -12.94 16.88 -2.94
CA LEU A 90 -12.47 15.56 -3.36
C LEU A 90 -11.50 15.05 -2.30
N THR A 91 -11.81 13.94 -1.64
CA THR A 91 -10.96 13.37 -0.59
C THR A 91 -10.06 12.27 -1.14
N ARG A 92 -10.62 11.29 -1.84
CA ARG A 92 -9.88 10.21 -2.52
C ARG A 92 -10.73 9.51 -3.58
N PRO A 93 -10.13 8.86 -4.59
CA PRO A 93 -10.89 8.07 -5.55
C PRO A 93 -11.53 6.84 -4.88
N LEU A 94 -12.76 6.52 -5.28
CA LEU A 94 -13.41 5.27 -4.95
C LEU A 94 -12.61 4.15 -5.62
N SER A 95 -11.91 3.34 -4.83
CA SER A 95 -11.32 2.13 -5.39
C SER A 95 -12.41 1.10 -5.59
N TRP A 96 -12.59 0.72 -6.83
CA TRP A 96 -13.39 -0.43 -7.20
C TRP A 96 -12.52 -1.38 -7.97
N ASN A 97 -12.49 -2.62 -7.52
CA ASN A 97 -12.01 -3.67 -8.38
C ASN A 97 -13.08 -3.88 -9.44
N VAL A 98 -12.81 -3.36 -10.64
CA VAL A 98 -13.47 -3.83 -11.85
C VAL A 98 -12.96 -5.26 -12.06
N ARG A 99 -13.37 -6.22 -11.20
CA ARG A 99 -13.15 -7.66 -11.36
C ARG A 99 -13.96 -8.16 -12.53
N LYS A 100 -13.67 -7.62 -13.70
CA LYS A 100 -14.04 -8.31 -14.92
C LYS A 100 -13.13 -9.52 -15.12
N TYR A 101 -11.90 -9.49 -14.59
CA TYR A 101 -10.88 -10.52 -14.79
C TYR A 101 -10.24 -10.94 -13.46
N ASP A 102 -10.22 -12.24 -13.18
CA ASP A 102 -9.63 -12.88 -12.01
C ASP A 102 -8.28 -13.58 -12.31
N TRP A 103 -7.75 -13.33 -13.51
CA TRP A 103 -6.54 -13.95 -14.00
C TRP A 103 -5.30 -13.48 -13.23
N ASN A 104 -4.49 -14.43 -12.76
CA ASN A 104 -3.27 -14.11 -12.01
C ASN A 104 -2.28 -13.23 -12.79
N TYR A 105 -2.29 -13.26 -14.12
CA TYR A 105 -1.43 -12.46 -14.99
C TYR A 105 -2.06 -11.11 -15.42
N PHE A 106 -3.24 -10.76 -14.90
CA PHE A 106 -3.85 -9.46 -15.09
C PHE A 106 -3.33 -8.47 -14.04
N HIS A 107 -2.74 -7.37 -14.49
CA HIS A 107 -2.23 -6.30 -13.64
C HIS A 107 -3.15 -5.08 -13.78
N PRO A 108 -3.98 -4.79 -12.76
CA PRO A 108 -4.87 -3.65 -12.81
C PRO A 108 -4.08 -2.34 -12.71
N ASN A 109 -4.54 -1.32 -13.43
CA ASN A 109 -4.08 0.07 -13.30
C ASN A 109 -2.59 0.30 -13.53
N ILE A 110 -1.97 -0.47 -14.43
CA ILE A 110 -0.59 -0.23 -14.85
C ILE A 110 -0.51 0.28 -16.29
N THR A 111 0.43 1.18 -16.51
CA THR A 111 0.79 1.75 -17.81
C THR A 111 1.63 0.77 -18.64
N GLY A 112 1.80 1.07 -19.93
CA GLY A 112 2.76 0.36 -20.78
C GLY A 112 4.18 0.40 -20.22
N LEU A 113 4.61 1.56 -19.74
CA LEU A 113 5.95 1.77 -19.18
C LEU A 113 6.20 0.95 -17.91
N GLU A 114 5.23 0.92 -16.99
CA GLU A 114 5.32 0.09 -15.79
C GLU A 114 5.33 -1.41 -16.14
N ALA A 115 4.52 -1.82 -17.12
CA ALA A 115 4.54 -3.18 -17.62
C ALA A 115 5.91 -3.56 -18.20
N GLU A 116 6.57 -2.65 -18.91
CA GLU A 116 7.94 -2.88 -19.37
C GLU A 116 8.91 -3.06 -18.21
N LYS A 117 8.84 -2.19 -17.18
CA LYS A 117 9.69 -2.28 -15.98
C LYS A 117 9.55 -3.65 -15.30
N PHE A 118 8.31 -4.11 -15.11
CA PHE A 118 8.04 -5.41 -14.50
C PHE A 118 8.57 -6.58 -15.33
N LEU A 119 8.41 -6.55 -16.65
CA LEU A 119 8.90 -7.61 -17.53
C LEU A 119 10.45 -7.62 -17.62
N LYS A 120 11.06 -6.43 -17.69
CA LYS A 120 12.52 -6.24 -17.76
C LYS A 120 13.24 -6.72 -16.51
N GLU A 121 12.63 -6.63 -15.33
CA GLU A 121 13.17 -7.17 -14.08
C GLU A 121 13.55 -8.67 -14.20
N TYR A 122 12.78 -9.45 -14.98
CA TYR A 122 13.02 -10.88 -15.17
C TYR A 122 13.76 -11.20 -16.47
N SER A 123 13.63 -10.37 -17.50
CA SER A 123 14.29 -10.55 -18.81
C SER A 123 14.11 -11.94 -19.44
N LYS A 124 13.03 -12.65 -19.09
CA LYS A 124 12.69 -13.98 -19.63
C LYS A 124 11.84 -13.83 -20.91
N LYS A 125 12.37 -14.29 -22.04
CA LYS A 125 11.64 -14.32 -23.32
C LYS A 125 10.31 -15.07 -23.16
N GLY A 126 9.25 -14.55 -23.79
CA GLY A 126 7.90 -15.12 -23.73
C GLY A 126 7.15 -14.87 -22.41
N LEU A 127 7.75 -14.18 -21.44
CA LEU A 127 7.04 -13.70 -20.25
C LEU A 127 6.06 -12.59 -20.67
N PHE A 128 4.80 -12.70 -20.25
CA PHE A 128 3.76 -11.73 -20.59
C PHE A 128 2.96 -11.27 -19.38
N LEU A 129 2.28 -10.14 -19.50
CA LEU A 129 1.24 -9.70 -18.58
C LEU A 129 0.09 -9.06 -19.36
N VAL A 130 -1.11 -9.07 -18.78
CA VAL A 130 -2.29 -8.39 -19.35
C VAL A 130 -2.64 -7.20 -18.47
N ARG A 131 -3.06 -6.09 -19.08
CA ARG A 131 -3.43 -4.85 -18.41
C ARG A 131 -4.57 -4.18 -19.16
N GLN A 132 -5.19 -3.17 -18.57
CA GLN A 132 -6.15 -2.32 -19.29
C GLN A 132 -5.44 -1.56 -20.42
N SER A 133 -6.13 -1.39 -21.56
CA SER A 133 -5.62 -0.56 -22.64
C SER A 133 -5.73 0.91 -22.29
N GLN A 134 -4.61 1.63 -22.37
CA GLN A 134 -4.58 3.09 -22.17
C GLN A 134 -5.19 3.86 -23.35
N SER A 135 -5.28 3.23 -24.52
CA SER A 135 -5.77 3.88 -25.74
C SER A 135 -7.26 3.65 -25.97
N HIS A 136 -7.79 2.53 -25.50
CA HIS A 136 -9.17 2.10 -25.73
C HIS A 136 -9.74 1.54 -24.42
N PRO A 137 -10.49 2.35 -23.67
CA PRO A 137 -11.19 1.98 -22.43
C PRO A 137 -11.77 0.58 -22.29
N THR A 138 -12.36 0.05 -23.37
CA THR A 138 -13.08 -1.22 -23.38
C THR A 138 -12.18 -2.41 -23.70
N ASP A 139 -10.98 -2.15 -24.20
CA ASP A 139 -10.02 -3.14 -24.67
C ASP A 139 -8.95 -3.42 -23.62
N LEU A 140 -8.23 -4.52 -23.82
CA LEU A 140 -7.08 -4.89 -23.02
C LEU A 140 -5.78 -4.69 -23.81
N ALA A 141 -4.66 -4.73 -23.12
CA ALA A 141 -3.33 -4.78 -23.73
C ALA A 141 -2.52 -5.93 -23.10
N MET A 142 -1.82 -6.69 -23.94
CA MET A 142 -0.87 -7.71 -23.50
C MET A 142 0.54 -7.21 -23.75
N SER A 143 1.33 -7.05 -22.69
CA SER A 143 2.75 -6.73 -22.79
C SER A 143 3.56 -8.03 -22.76
N VAL A 144 4.51 -8.21 -23.67
CA VAL A 144 5.28 -9.45 -23.81
C VAL A 144 6.78 -9.16 -23.96
N MET A 145 7.61 -9.86 -23.19
CA MET A 145 9.08 -9.82 -23.28
C MET A 145 9.57 -10.61 -24.49
N LEU A 146 10.23 -9.94 -25.43
CA LEU A 146 10.78 -10.55 -26.65
C LEU A 146 12.16 -11.19 -26.43
N GLY A 147 12.84 -10.82 -25.34
CA GLY A 147 14.26 -11.05 -25.10
C GLY A 147 15.08 -9.77 -25.26
N GLU A 148 16.33 -9.79 -24.80
CA GLU A 148 17.28 -8.64 -24.92
C GLU A 148 16.74 -7.31 -24.36
N GLY A 149 15.91 -7.36 -23.32
CA GLY A 149 15.29 -6.19 -22.71
C GLY A 149 14.21 -5.51 -23.56
N LYS A 150 13.80 -6.08 -24.69
CA LYS A 150 12.75 -5.54 -25.57
C LYS A 150 11.37 -6.08 -25.18
N VAL A 151 10.38 -5.20 -25.13
CA VAL A 151 8.98 -5.52 -24.81
C VAL A 151 8.09 -5.09 -25.96
N CYS A 152 7.11 -5.92 -26.29
CA CYS A 152 6.05 -5.63 -27.25
C CYS A 152 4.72 -5.42 -26.52
N HIS A 153 3.84 -4.57 -27.06
CA HIS A 153 2.47 -4.41 -26.59
C HIS A 153 1.48 -4.80 -27.69
N LEU A 154 0.69 -5.82 -27.42
CA LEU A 154 -0.38 -6.30 -28.29
C LEU A 154 -1.72 -5.76 -27.79
N LYS A 155 -2.53 -5.19 -28.69
CA LYS A 155 -3.89 -4.78 -28.36
C LYS A 155 -4.78 -6.03 -28.33
N ILE A 156 -5.58 -6.19 -27.28
CA ILE A 156 -6.62 -7.21 -27.20
C ILE A 156 -7.97 -6.49 -27.32
N ILE A 157 -8.66 -6.72 -28.42
CA ILE A 157 -10.02 -6.20 -28.66
C ILE A 157 -11.01 -7.09 -27.90
N VAL A 158 -11.87 -6.47 -27.10
CA VAL A 158 -12.88 -7.19 -26.30
C VAL A 158 -14.28 -6.88 -26.85
N VAL A 159 -14.96 -7.88 -27.39
CA VAL A 159 -16.32 -7.74 -27.95
C VAL A 159 -17.22 -8.84 -27.41
N SER A 160 -18.28 -8.47 -26.68
CA SER A 160 -19.24 -9.44 -26.11
C SER A 160 -18.55 -10.61 -25.37
N ASP A 161 -17.56 -10.28 -24.56
CA ASP A 161 -16.72 -11.23 -23.79
C ASP A 161 -15.92 -12.24 -24.62
N THR A 162 -15.71 -11.96 -25.90
CA THR A 162 -14.71 -12.62 -26.75
C THR A 162 -13.46 -11.75 -26.91
N TYR A 163 -12.31 -12.39 -27.13
CA TYR A 163 -11.00 -11.75 -27.13
C TYR A 163 -10.28 -12.00 -28.46
N ASP A 164 -9.77 -10.94 -29.08
CA ASP A 164 -8.99 -11.00 -30.34
C ASP A 164 -7.74 -10.12 -30.20
N ILE A 165 -6.58 -10.61 -30.65
CA ILE A 165 -5.32 -9.86 -30.64
C ILE A 165 -4.92 -9.31 -32.02
N GLY A 166 -5.89 -9.10 -32.91
CA GLY A 166 -5.70 -8.51 -34.23
C GLY A 166 -5.45 -9.52 -35.35
N GLY A 167 -5.85 -10.78 -35.15
CA GLY A 167 -5.68 -11.88 -36.11
C GLY A 167 -6.98 -12.36 -36.76
N GLY A 168 -8.14 -11.81 -36.35
CA GLY A 168 -9.46 -12.17 -36.87
C GLY A 168 -10.11 -13.36 -36.17
N GLU A 169 -9.35 -14.21 -35.47
CA GLU A 169 -9.89 -15.27 -34.61
C GLU A 169 -10.31 -14.68 -33.25
N ARG A 170 -11.56 -14.92 -32.86
CA ARG A 170 -12.11 -14.52 -31.56
C ARG A 170 -12.14 -15.71 -30.62
N PHE A 171 -11.53 -15.57 -29.46
CA PHE A 171 -11.50 -16.61 -28.44
C PHE A 171 -12.58 -16.36 -27.38
N PRO A 172 -13.24 -17.43 -26.87
CA PRO A 172 -14.26 -17.31 -25.84
C PRO A 172 -13.69 -17.02 -24.44
N SER A 173 -12.38 -17.16 -24.26
CA SER A 173 -11.68 -16.84 -23.01
C SER A 173 -10.22 -16.47 -23.26
N MET A 174 -9.64 -15.74 -22.32
CA MET A 174 -8.22 -15.40 -22.36
C MET A 174 -7.32 -16.64 -22.26
N ASP A 175 -7.69 -17.63 -21.45
CA ASP A 175 -6.94 -18.90 -21.35
C ASP A 175 -6.87 -19.62 -22.69
N ARG A 176 -7.96 -19.62 -23.47
CA ARG A 176 -7.99 -20.22 -24.82
C ARG A 176 -7.13 -19.44 -25.80
N LEU A 177 -7.17 -18.11 -25.75
CA LEU A 177 -6.31 -17.24 -26.55
C LEU A 177 -4.83 -17.52 -26.26
N ILE A 178 -4.44 -17.55 -24.98
CA ILE A 178 -3.05 -17.80 -24.56
C ILE A 178 -2.62 -19.22 -24.96
N GLU A 179 -3.45 -20.23 -24.73
CA GLU A 179 -3.12 -21.62 -25.08
C GLU A 179 -3.02 -21.84 -26.61
N HIS A 180 -3.83 -21.12 -27.40
CA HIS A 180 -3.67 -21.09 -28.85
C HIS A 180 -2.30 -20.50 -29.21
N HIS A 181 -1.95 -19.31 -28.70
CA HIS A 181 -0.70 -18.62 -29.05
C HIS A 181 0.57 -19.17 -28.39
N ARG A 182 0.43 -20.12 -27.46
CA ARG A 182 1.52 -21.03 -27.04
C ARG A 182 1.91 -21.98 -28.15
N LYS A 183 0.92 -22.53 -28.85
CA LYS A 183 1.08 -23.54 -29.91
C LYS A 183 1.34 -22.91 -31.27
N VAL A 184 0.63 -21.83 -31.57
CA VAL A 184 0.70 -21.06 -32.81
C VAL A 184 1.33 -19.70 -32.50
N PRO A 185 2.66 -19.57 -32.63
CA PRO A 185 3.35 -18.35 -32.25
C PRO A 185 2.89 -17.15 -33.08
N LEU A 186 2.94 -15.97 -32.49
CA LEU A 186 2.70 -14.73 -33.21
C LEU A 186 3.91 -14.38 -34.07
N ILE A 187 3.66 -14.04 -35.34
CA ILE A 187 4.68 -13.55 -36.25
C ILE A 187 4.70 -12.03 -36.15
N MET A 188 5.80 -11.50 -35.62
CA MET A 188 6.04 -10.07 -35.55
C MET A 188 6.77 -9.57 -36.79
N ASP A 189 6.77 -8.25 -36.98
CA ASP A 189 7.57 -7.59 -38.02
C ASP A 189 9.04 -8.08 -37.97
N LYS A 190 9.62 -8.28 -39.16
CA LYS A 190 10.96 -8.87 -39.39
C LYS A 190 11.07 -10.38 -39.13
N GLY A 191 9.95 -11.10 -39.09
CA GLY A 191 9.93 -12.57 -39.01
C GLY A 191 10.23 -13.12 -37.61
N ASN A 192 10.23 -12.26 -36.59
CA ASN A 192 10.43 -12.70 -35.21
C ASN A 192 9.21 -13.48 -34.73
N VAL A 193 9.48 -14.67 -34.18
CA VAL A 193 8.46 -15.58 -33.68
C VAL A 193 8.30 -15.39 -32.17
N LEU A 194 7.10 -15.00 -31.73
CA LEU A 194 6.77 -14.76 -30.34
C LEU A 194 5.85 -15.86 -29.80
N ARG A 195 6.33 -16.62 -28.83
CA ARG A 195 5.53 -17.58 -28.05
C ARG A 195 5.13 -16.97 -26.72
N LEU A 196 3.85 -17.09 -26.37
CA LEU A 196 3.36 -16.69 -25.04
C LEU A 196 3.67 -17.79 -24.02
N GLU A 197 4.82 -17.76 -23.36
CA GLU A 197 5.23 -18.85 -22.48
C GLU A 197 4.54 -18.78 -21.12
N THR A 198 4.90 -17.78 -20.31
CA THR A 198 4.53 -17.70 -18.90
C THR A 198 3.88 -16.36 -18.59
N GLY A 199 2.75 -16.36 -17.91
CA GLY A 199 2.13 -15.13 -17.41
C GLY A 199 2.83 -14.67 -16.13
N LEU A 200 3.26 -13.41 -16.07
CA LEU A 200 3.80 -12.79 -14.88
C LEU A 200 2.68 -12.56 -13.88
N ALA A 201 2.63 -13.36 -12.81
CA ALA A 201 1.62 -13.19 -11.77
C ALA A 201 1.71 -11.80 -11.11
N THR A 202 0.58 -11.12 -10.98
CA THR A 202 0.44 -9.86 -10.25
C THR A 202 0.57 -10.10 -8.75
N THR A 203 1.16 -9.12 -8.07
CA THR A 203 1.33 -9.04 -6.60
C THR A 203 0.45 -7.96 -5.99
N LYS A 204 -0.17 -7.09 -6.82
CA LYS A 204 -1.13 -6.09 -6.36
C LYS A 204 -2.48 -6.74 -6.06
N ILE A 205 -3.01 -6.47 -4.89
CA ILE A 205 -4.20 -7.13 -4.33
C ILE A 205 -5.20 -6.05 -3.97
N PHE A 206 -6.43 -6.20 -4.46
CA PHE A 206 -7.53 -5.40 -3.94
C PHE A 206 -8.00 -5.98 -2.61
N ILE A 207 -7.95 -5.15 -1.56
CA ILE A 207 -8.14 -5.56 -0.17
C ILE A 207 -9.41 -6.38 0.10
N PRO A 208 -10.60 -5.99 -0.41
CA PRO A 208 -11.82 -6.79 -0.28
C PRO A 208 -11.72 -8.24 -0.75
N ASP A 209 -10.69 -8.56 -1.53
CA ASP A 209 -10.52 -9.88 -2.11
C ASP A 209 -9.30 -10.65 -1.58
N ILE A 210 -8.75 -10.21 -0.45
CA ILE A 210 -7.56 -10.81 0.13
C ILE A 210 -7.73 -12.31 0.39
N ASP A 211 -8.92 -12.77 0.78
CA ASP A 211 -9.19 -14.18 1.05
C ASP A 211 -9.08 -15.03 -0.21
N MET A 212 -9.65 -14.55 -1.32
CA MET A 212 -9.51 -15.20 -2.62
C MET A 212 -8.04 -15.19 -3.08
N ARG A 213 -7.30 -14.10 -2.80
CA ARG A 213 -5.87 -14.06 -3.12
C ARG A 213 -5.09 -15.11 -2.34
N ILE A 214 -5.34 -15.27 -1.04
CA ILE A 214 -4.69 -16.29 -0.21
C ILE A 214 -4.99 -17.69 -0.74
N GLU A 215 -6.23 -17.95 -1.16
CA GLU A 215 -6.61 -19.21 -1.79
C GLU A 215 -5.84 -19.45 -3.10
N GLN A 216 -5.73 -18.45 -3.97
CA GLN A 216 -4.92 -18.54 -5.20
C GLN A 216 -3.44 -18.77 -4.91
N LEU A 217 -2.90 -18.08 -3.89
CA LEU A 217 -1.50 -18.16 -3.51
C LEU A 217 -1.08 -19.54 -3.00
N THR A 218 -2.00 -20.24 -2.34
CA THR A 218 -1.74 -21.54 -1.68
C THR A 218 -2.06 -22.74 -2.56
N LYS A 219 -2.76 -22.57 -3.68
CA LYS A 219 -2.99 -23.63 -4.67
C LYS A 219 -1.68 -24.09 -5.30
N THR A 220 -1.48 -25.40 -5.33
CA THR A 220 -0.33 -26.05 -5.97
C THR A 220 -0.59 -26.24 -7.47
N ASP A 221 0.42 -25.94 -8.29
CA ASP A 221 0.42 -26.31 -9.70
C ASP A 221 0.71 -27.80 -9.92
N ARG A 222 0.81 -28.23 -11.19
CA ARG A 222 1.11 -29.61 -11.57
C ARG A 222 2.48 -30.10 -11.08
N ASN A 223 3.39 -29.20 -10.72
CA ASN A 223 4.73 -29.49 -10.23
C ASN A 223 4.82 -29.39 -8.70
N GLY A 224 3.69 -29.17 -8.00
CA GLY A 224 3.66 -28.98 -6.55
C GLY A 224 4.11 -27.60 -6.07
N LYS A 225 4.37 -26.64 -6.99
CA LYS A 225 4.77 -25.28 -6.64
C LYS A 225 3.56 -24.39 -6.46
N THR A 226 3.61 -23.49 -5.49
CA THR A 226 2.55 -22.50 -5.24
C THR A 226 2.92 -21.14 -5.82
N LEU A 227 1.91 -20.28 -6.03
CA LEU A 227 2.18 -18.88 -6.39
C LEU A 227 2.85 -18.13 -5.24
N LEU A 228 2.56 -18.50 -3.98
CA LEU A 228 3.24 -17.98 -2.79
C LEU A 228 4.75 -18.28 -2.82
N SER A 229 5.13 -19.53 -3.07
CA SER A 229 6.52 -19.94 -3.22
C SER A 229 7.19 -19.17 -4.37
N SER A 230 6.47 -19.01 -5.49
CA SER A 230 6.95 -18.22 -6.62
C SER A 230 7.14 -16.73 -6.28
N GLU A 231 6.26 -16.12 -5.49
CA GLU A 231 6.45 -14.75 -4.98
C GLU A 231 7.64 -14.66 -4.03
N PHE A 232 7.78 -15.62 -3.11
CA PHE A 232 8.87 -15.63 -2.14
C PHE A 232 10.23 -15.81 -2.81
N ASP A 233 10.33 -16.65 -3.84
CA ASP A 233 11.53 -16.82 -4.66
C ASP A 233 11.95 -15.51 -5.36
N ARG A 234 10.98 -14.69 -5.80
CA ARG A 234 11.25 -13.37 -6.40
C ARG A 234 11.94 -12.43 -5.41
N LEU A 235 11.60 -12.50 -4.12
CA LEU A 235 12.27 -11.70 -3.08
C LEU A 235 13.75 -12.08 -2.98
N GLN A 236 14.07 -13.37 -3.02
CA GLN A 236 15.44 -13.87 -2.92
C GLN A 236 16.29 -13.43 -4.13
N ALA A 237 15.73 -13.50 -5.34
CA ALA A 237 16.42 -13.06 -6.55
C ALA A 237 16.71 -11.55 -6.58
N SER A 238 15.80 -10.73 -6.03
CA SER A 238 15.97 -9.27 -6.01
C SER A 238 17.10 -8.78 -5.11
N GLU A 239 17.43 -9.53 -4.05
CA GLU A 239 18.49 -9.18 -3.11
C GLU A 239 19.88 -9.20 -3.79
N SER A 240 20.07 -10.07 -4.78
CA SER A 240 21.31 -10.15 -5.56
C SER A 240 21.54 -8.96 -6.50
N GLN A 241 20.52 -8.17 -6.82
CA GLN A 241 20.63 -7.05 -7.77
C GLN A 241 21.10 -5.74 -7.11
N ARG A 242 21.11 -5.66 -5.77
CA ARG A 242 21.40 -4.43 -5.01
C ARG A 242 22.81 -4.34 -4.43
N VAL A 243 23.76 -5.13 -4.92
CA VAL A 243 25.12 -5.28 -4.35
C VAL A 243 25.80 -3.94 -3.98
N MET A 244 25.62 -2.90 -4.79
CA MET A 244 26.20 -1.57 -4.54
C MET A 244 25.67 -0.89 -3.26
N TYR A 245 24.42 -1.14 -2.89
CA TYR A 245 23.75 -0.53 -1.72
C TYR A 245 23.77 -1.41 -0.47
N THR A 246 24.28 -2.64 -0.60
CA THR A 246 24.26 -3.66 0.47
C THR A 246 25.63 -3.88 1.12
N SER A 247 26.52 -2.88 1.09
CA SER A 247 27.82 -2.95 1.78
C SER A 247 27.63 -3.20 3.27
N GLN A 248 28.47 -4.03 3.89
CA GLN A 248 28.41 -4.42 5.31
C GLN A 248 29.80 -4.36 5.97
N LYS A 249 30.64 -3.41 5.53
CA LYS A 249 32.05 -3.31 5.91
C LYS A 249 32.20 -2.96 7.39
N TYR A 250 31.39 -2.05 7.92
CA TYR A 250 31.54 -1.59 9.31
C TYR A 250 31.22 -2.69 10.32
N GLY A 251 30.16 -3.48 10.07
CA GLY A 251 29.79 -4.59 10.95
C GLY A 251 30.76 -5.77 10.92
N LYS A 252 31.64 -5.84 9.92
CA LYS A 252 32.67 -6.90 9.77
C LYS A 252 34.06 -6.49 10.27
N LYS A 253 34.24 -5.27 10.79
CA LYS A 253 35.50 -4.87 11.44
C LYS A 253 35.74 -5.70 12.71
N ASP A 254 37.00 -5.98 13.01
CA ASP A 254 37.41 -6.78 14.18
C ASP A 254 36.81 -6.26 15.50
N GLU A 255 36.83 -4.94 15.69
CA GLU A 255 36.27 -4.22 16.86
C GLU A 255 34.74 -4.33 17.03
N ASN A 256 34.04 -4.86 16.02
CA ASN A 256 32.58 -4.99 15.99
C ASN A 256 32.09 -6.44 15.98
N LEU A 257 32.99 -7.42 15.83
CA LEU A 257 32.61 -8.82 15.68
C LEU A 257 31.87 -9.36 16.90
N ASP A 258 32.29 -8.97 18.10
CA ASP A 258 31.69 -9.35 19.38
C ASP A 258 30.39 -8.57 19.70
N LYS A 259 30.10 -7.49 18.96
CA LYS A 259 28.84 -6.74 19.02
C LYS A 259 27.75 -7.36 18.13
N ASN A 260 28.07 -8.40 17.36
CA ASN A 260 27.13 -9.12 16.49
C ASN A 260 26.68 -10.44 17.12
N ARG A 261 25.38 -10.62 17.33
CA ARG A 261 24.85 -11.90 17.82
C ARG A 261 25.10 -13.04 16.85
N TYR A 262 25.05 -12.75 15.55
CA TYR A 262 25.34 -13.70 14.47
C TYR A 262 26.34 -13.08 13.50
N LYS A 263 27.49 -13.73 13.31
CA LYS A 263 28.61 -13.22 12.49
C LYS A 263 28.22 -12.88 11.05
N ASN A 264 27.23 -13.57 10.50
CA ASN A 264 26.74 -13.42 9.12
C ASN A 264 25.52 -12.50 8.99
N ILE A 265 25.01 -11.94 10.08
CA ILE A 265 23.86 -11.02 10.07
C ILE A 265 24.34 -9.66 10.59
N VAL A 266 24.79 -8.83 9.66
CA VAL A 266 25.38 -7.51 9.92
C VAL A 266 24.60 -6.44 9.16
N PRO A 267 24.47 -5.22 9.72
CA PRO A 267 23.68 -4.16 9.13
C PRO A 267 24.29 -3.67 7.81
N TYR A 268 23.45 -3.22 6.88
CA TYR A 268 23.96 -2.47 5.72
C TYR A 268 24.54 -1.13 6.16
N ASP A 269 25.68 -0.75 5.58
CA ASP A 269 26.44 0.43 5.97
C ASP A 269 25.68 1.73 5.71
N LEU A 270 24.86 1.78 4.65
CA LEU A 270 24.12 2.98 4.24
C LEU A 270 22.99 3.35 5.21
N SER A 271 22.32 2.35 5.77
CA SER A 271 21.16 2.51 6.65
C SER A 271 21.47 2.17 8.11
N ARG A 272 22.72 1.85 8.47
CA ARG A 272 23.07 1.50 9.85
C ARG A 272 22.82 2.68 10.79
N VAL A 273 22.37 2.39 12.00
CA VAL A 273 22.38 3.39 13.07
C VAL A 273 23.83 3.67 13.47
N LYS A 274 24.17 4.95 13.60
CA LYS A 274 25.49 5.42 14.06
C LYS A 274 25.33 6.07 15.43
N LEU A 275 26.00 5.54 16.43
CA LEU A 275 25.94 6.08 17.79
C LEU A 275 26.73 7.40 17.87
N LYS A 276 26.11 8.45 18.40
CA LYS A 276 26.68 9.80 18.54
C LYS A 276 27.58 9.88 19.77
N ASN A 277 28.81 10.35 19.60
CA ASN A 277 29.75 10.61 20.70
C ASN A 277 29.47 11.98 21.35
N GLU A 278 28.63 12.01 22.40
CA GLU A 278 28.32 13.22 23.17
C GLU A 278 29.33 13.51 24.31
N GLY A 279 30.36 12.66 24.48
CA GLY A 279 31.40 12.79 25.52
C GLY A 279 32.76 13.21 24.96
N THR A 280 33.76 13.34 25.85
CA THR A 280 35.11 13.80 25.47
C THR A 280 36.00 12.69 24.91
N ILE A 281 35.63 11.42 25.10
CA ILE A 281 36.30 10.27 24.49
C ILE A 281 35.57 9.85 23.22
N GLU A 282 36.31 9.70 22.12
CA GLU A 282 35.78 9.04 20.93
C GLU A 282 35.53 7.55 21.23
N MET A 283 34.30 7.12 21.00
CA MET A 283 33.89 5.72 21.17
C MET A 283 33.42 5.16 19.84
N ASN A 284 33.49 3.85 19.71
CA ASN A 284 32.99 3.10 18.57
C ASN A 284 31.50 3.43 18.32
N ASP A 285 31.17 3.84 17.08
CA ASP A 285 29.84 4.29 16.65
C ASP A 285 28.88 3.14 16.28
N TYR A 286 29.31 1.90 16.45
CA TYR A 286 28.62 0.73 15.94
C TYR A 286 27.57 0.17 16.91
N ILE A 287 26.38 -0.05 16.36
CA ILE A 287 25.35 -0.95 16.88
C ILE A 287 24.77 -1.77 15.71
N ASN A 288 24.44 -3.04 15.92
CA ASN A 288 23.80 -3.87 14.89
C ASN A 288 22.31 -3.54 14.76
N GLY A 289 22.02 -2.42 14.10
CA GLY A 289 20.68 -1.98 13.74
C GLY A 289 20.66 -1.13 12.49
N ASN A 290 19.54 -1.14 11.77
CA ASN A 290 19.30 -0.29 10.60
C ASN A 290 18.05 0.55 10.79
N TYR A 291 18.08 1.78 10.31
CA TYR A 291 16.86 2.54 10.00
C TYR A 291 16.10 1.81 8.89
N ILE A 292 14.78 1.73 9.05
CA ILE A 292 13.86 1.25 8.04
C ILE A 292 12.87 2.39 7.78
N GLU A 293 13.10 3.05 6.65
CA GLU A 293 12.40 4.25 6.21
C GLU A 293 11.46 3.94 5.05
N ILE A 294 10.44 4.78 4.86
CA ILE A 294 9.60 4.70 3.67
C ILE A 294 10.35 5.36 2.51
N LEU A 295 10.88 4.53 1.60
CA LEU A 295 11.63 4.97 0.42
C LEU A 295 10.68 5.50 -0.69
N SER A 296 10.06 6.66 -0.45
CA SER A 296 8.96 7.21 -1.27
C SER A 296 9.27 7.41 -2.76
N TYR A 297 10.52 7.72 -3.12
CA TYR A 297 10.95 7.84 -4.51
C TYR A 297 10.96 6.49 -5.26
N GLU A 298 11.39 5.42 -4.59
CA GLU A 298 11.47 4.08 -5.17
C GLU A 298 10.14 3.33 -5.06
N PHE A 299 9.36 3.64 -4.02
CA PHE A 299 8.11 2.97 -3.65
C PHE A 299 6.98 4.01 -3.45
N PRO A 300 6.57 4.71 -4.51
CA PRO A 300 5.61 5.82 -4.43
C PRO A 300 4.24 5.40 -3.88
N ASP A 301 3.84 4.15 -4.11
CA ASP A 301 2.59 3.59 -3.59
C ASP A 301 2.53 3.65 -2.04
N LEU A 302 3.67 3.63 -1.34
CA LEU A 302 3.74 3.70 0.13
C LEU A 302 4.05 5.10 0.67
N ALA A 303 4.20 6.12 -0.19
CA ALA A 303 4.68 7.45 0.20
C ALA A 303 3.78 8.20 1.20
N CYS A 304 2.53 7.77 1.37
CA CYS A 304 1.62 8.34 2.37
C CYS A 304 1.91 7.88 3.82
N ILE A 305 2.77 6.87 4.00
CA ILE A 305 3.11 6.34 5.33
C ILE A 305 4.12 7.25 6.00
N ASN A 306 3.77 7.74 7.18
CA ASN A 306 4.65 8.55 8.04
C ASN A 306 5.01 7.78 9.31
N LYS A 307 5.68 6.63 9.13
CA LYS A 307 6.21 5.81 10.22
C LYS A 307 7.67 5.48 9.94
N HIS A 308 8.47 5.54 10.99
CA HIS A 308 9.91 5.31 10.96
C HIS A 308 10.22 4.17 11.93
N TYR A 309 11.16 3.29 11.56
CA TYR A 309 11.52 2.15 12.41
C TYR A 309 13.03 2.00 12.52
N ILE A 310 13.47 1.38 13.60
CA ILE A 310 14.80 0.81 13.72
C ILE A 310 14.66 -0.69 13.88
N SER A 311 15.23 -1.44 12.95
CA SER A 311 15.33 -2.90 13.04
C SER A 311 16.68 -3.27 13.65
N THR A 312 16.68 -3.85 14.85
CA THR A 312 17.92 -4.21 15.57
C THR A 312 17.90 -5.66 16.07
N GLN A 313 19.07 -6.21 16.40
CA GLN A 313 19.19 -7.53 17.02
C GLN A 313 18.77 -7.50 18.51
N GLY A 314 18.53 -8.67 19.11
CA GLY A 314 18.37 -8.77 20.55
C GLY A 314 19.69 -8.48 21.28
N CYS A 315 19.66 -7.63 22.31
CA CYS A 315 20.84 -7.16 23.04
C CYS A 315 21.75 -8.29 23.52
N LEU A 316 23.06 -8.16 23.31
CA LEU A 316 24.10 -8.94 23.98
C LEU A 316 24.48 -8.25 25.30
N PRO A 317 25.14 -8.93 26.24
CA PRO A 317 25.60 -8.28 27.48
C PRO A 317 26.46 -7.03 27.24
N ASN A 318 27.37 -7.07 26.26
CA ASN A 318 28.26 -5.98 25.88
C ASN A 318 27.60 -4.89 25.01
N THR A 319 26.32 -5.02 24.63
CA THR A 319 25.62 -4.04 23.78
C THR A 319 24.43 -3.38 24.48
N ILE A 320 24.23 -3.57 25.79
CA ILE A 320 23.13 -2.95 26.54
C ILE A 320 23.31 -1.42 26.58
N ASN A 321 24.53 -0.95 26.84
CA ASN A 321 24.85 0.48 26.86
C ASN A 321 24.61 1.13 25.48
N ASP A 322 25.10 0.48 24.42
CA ASP A 322 24.90 0.90 23.03
C ASP A 322 23.41 0.97 22.65
N PHE A 323 22.60 0.00 23.11
CA PHE A 323 21.17 -0.02 22.84
C PHE A 323 20.44 1.16 23.49
N TRP A 324 20.71 1.47 24.75
CA TRP A 324 20.08 2.59 25.42
C TRP A 324 20.57 3.95 24.91
N GLU A 325 21.82 4.03 24.45
CA GLU A 325 22.32 5.21 23.73
C GLU A 325 21.53 5.43 22.44
N MET A 326 21.30 4.36 21.67
CA MET A 326 20.44 4.42 20.47
C MET A 326 19.02 4.87 20.81
N VAL A 327 18.36 4.27 21.81
CA VAL A 327 17.00 4.66 22.23
C VAL A 327 16.95 6.16 22.57
N TRP A 328 17.95 6.66 23.29
CA TRP A 328 18.02 8.06 23.70
C TRP A 328 18.29 9.00 22.51
N GLN A 329 19.33 8.75 21.72
CA GLN A 329 19.73 9.67 20.65
C GLN A 329 18.69 9.80 19.54
N GLU A 330 17.93 8.71 19.30
CA GLU A 330 16.94 8.63 18.23
C GLU A 330 15.57 9.15 18.66
N LYS A 331 15.41 9.56 19.93
CA LYS A 331 14.11 9.96 20.50
C LYS A 331 13.03 8.87 20.31
N SER A 332 13.41 7.60 20.37
CA SER A 332 12.46 6.49 20.28
C SER A 332 11.67 6.36 21.59
N TYR A 333 10.34 6.31 21.50
CA TYR A 333 9.44 6.15 22.66
C TYR A 333 8.81 4.76 22.74
N ILE A 334 8.82 4.00 21.64
CA ILE A 334 8.22 2.67 21.54
C ILE A 334 9.33 1.66 21.24
N ILE A 335 9.38 0.59 22.04
CA ILE A 335 10.24 -0.58 21.81
C ILE A 335 9.36 -1.82 21.66
N VAL A 336 9.51 -2.57 20.56
CA VAL A 336 8.78 -3.79 20.26
C VAL A 336 9.75 -4.98 20.21
N MET A 337 9.69 -5.82 21.24
CA MET A 337 10.47 -7.05 21.38
C MET A 337 9.64 -8.27 20.98
N VAL A 338 10.03 -8.97 19.92
CA VAL A 338 9.26 -10.10 19.34
C VAL A 338 9.95 -11.44 19.61
N THR A 339 10.37 -11.64 20.86
CA THR A 339 11.08 -12.85 21.33
C THR A 339 10.99 -12.96 22.85
N LYS A 340 11.12 -14.18 23.38
CA LYS A 340 11.48 -14.38 24.78
C LYS A 340 12.98 -14.14 24.99
N GLU A 341 13.41 -13.94 26.24
CA GLU A 341 14.84 -13.84 26.59
C GLU A 341 15.58 -15.13 26.21
N ILE A 342 14.96 -16.28 26.52
CA ILE A 342 15.47 -17.62 26.24
C ILE A 342 14.41 -18.40 25.46
N GLU A 343 14.83 -19.04 24.36
CA GLU A 343 14.02 -19.96 23.56
C GLU A 343 14.85 -21.22 23.30
N ARG A 344 14.32 -22.40 23.62
CA ARG A 344 15.04 -23.70 23.54
C ARG A 344 16.42 -23.67 24.18
N MET A 345 16.50 -23.17 25.40
CA MET A 345 17.75 -23.06 26.17
C MET A 345 18.82 -22.16 25.50
N LYS A 346 18.47 -21.41 24.46
CA LYS A 346 19.37 -20.46 23.80
C LYS A 346 18.94 -19.04 24.12
N ILE A 347 19.90 -18.22 24.57
CA ILE A 347 19.69 -16.80 24.82
C ILE A 347 19.42 -16.11 23.47
N LYS A 348 18.21 -15.56 23.31
CA LYS A 348 17.80 -14.81 22.12
C LYS A 348 17.99 -13.32 22.30
N CYS A 349 17.84 -12.82 23.52
CA CYS A 349 18.04 -11.43 23.92
C CYS A 349 18.38 -11.39 25.41
N THR A 350 19.46 -10.70 25.77
CA THR A 350 19.76 -10.39 27.17
C THR A 350 18.76 -9.34 27.67
N ARG A 351 18.30 -9.47 28.92
CA ARG A 351 17.48 -8.45 29.58
C ARG A 351 18.22 -7.10 29.60
N TYR A 352 17.57 -6.06 29.09
CA TYR A 352 18.11 -4.69 29.08
C TYR A 352 17.20 -3.71 29.83
N TRP A 353 16.28 -4.21 30.66
CA TRP A 353 15.41 -3.42 31.54
C TRP A 353 15.60 -3.86 32.98
N PRO A 354 15.35 -2.99 33.98
CA PRO A 354 15.50 -3.35 35.39
C PRO A 354 14.43 -4.34 35.86
N GLU A 355 14.70 -5.00 36.97
CA GLU A 355 13.66 -5.69 37.74
C GLU A 355 12.85 -4.68 38.57
N ASN A 356 11.70 -5.09 39.10
CA ASN A 356 10.89 -4.25 39.99
C ASN A 356 11.76 -3.72 41.15
N ASN A 357 11.63 -2.43 41.46
CA ASN A 357 12.37 -1.73 42.52
C ASN A 357 13.90 -1.68 42.34
N LYS A 358 14.42 -1.98 41.14
CA LYS A 358 15.82 -1.80 40.79
C LYS A 358 15.98 -0.69 39.75
N VAL A 359 17.18 -0.13 39.67
CA VAL A 359 17.58 0.84 38.66
C VAL A 359 18.63 0.19 37.76
N LEU A 360 18.46 0.29 36.45
CA LEU A 360 19.50 -0.06 35.50
C LEU A 360 20.28 1.21 35.15
N THR A 361 21.51 1.33 35.65
CA THR A 361 22.48 2.34 35.16
C THR A 361 23.15 1.80 33.89
N THR A 362 23.05 2.56 32.81
CA THR A 362 23.42 2.19 31.44
C THR A 362 23.85 3.44 30.66
N GLY A 363 24.02 3.31 29.34
CA GLY A 363 24.60 4.35 28.49
C GLY A 363 26.12 4.25 28.47
N ARG A 364 26.75 4.82 27.45
CA ARG A 364 28.20 4.61 27.24
C ARG A 364 29.08 5.24 28.33
N TYR A 365 28.50 6.18 29.09
CA TYR A 365 29.15 6.85 30.23
C TYR A 365 28.43 6.59 31.56
N ASN A 366 27.59 5.54 31.66
CA ASN A 366 26.72 5.31 32.83
C ASN A 366 25.80 6.52 33.14
N ASP A 367 25.41 7.23 32.09
CA ASP A 367 24.68 8.49 32.10
C ASP A 367 23.19 8.33 31.80
N ILE A 368 22.71 7.09 31.67
CA ILE A 368 21.30 6.76 31.54
C ILE A 368 20.89 5.91 32.74
N GLU A 369 19.78 6.27 33.39
CA GLU A 369 19.11 5.41 34.35
C GLU A 369 17.72 5.04 33.86
N VAL A 370 17.43 3.74 33.90
CA VAL A 370 16.12 3.18 33.51
C VAL A 370 15.44 2.61 34.75
N TYR A 371 14.19 3.03 34.95
CA TYR A 371 13.31 2.60 36.02
C TYR A 371 12.10 1.91 35.42
N LEU A 372 11.59 0.87 36.08
CA LEU A 372 10.32 0.23 35.71
C LEU A 372 9.20 0.86 36.55
N GLU A 373 8.34 1.66 35.92
CA GLU A 373 7.19 2.30 36.56
C GLU A 373 6.02 1.33 36.70
N GLU A 374 5.67 0.64 35.62
CA GLU A 374 4.52 -0.27 35.56
C GLU A 374 4.82 -1.47 34.66
N LYS A 375 4.29 -2.64 35.04
CA LYS A 375 4.29 -3.86 34.23
C LYS A 375 2.86 -4.38 34.11
N ILE A 376 2.39 -4.52 32.87
CA ILE A 376 1.06 -5.05 32.54
C ILE A 376 1.26 -6.37 31.80
N ASP A 377 0.84 -7.48 32.42
CA ASP A 377 0.89 -8.81 31.81
C ASP A 377 -0.41 -9.08 31.05
N MET A 378 -0.30 -9.30 29.73
CA MET A 378 -1.38 -9.74 28.88
C MET A 378 -1.14 -11.19 28.46
N LYS A 379 -2.16 -11.86 27.89
CA LYS A 379 -2.07 -13.29 27.52
C LYS A 379 -0.88 -13.62 26.62
N TYR A 380 -0.56 -12.77 25.64
CA TYR A 380 0.45 -13.03 24.61
C TYR A 380 1.60 -12.02 24.57
N TYR A 381 1.53 -10.96 25.36
CA TYR A 381 2.55 -9.93 25.41
C TYR A 381 2.59 -9.26 26.79
N ILE A 382 3.70 -8.59 27.07
CA ILE A 382 3.92 -7.83 28.30
C ILE A 382 4.15 -6.38 27.89
N ILE A 383 3.50 -5.45 28.57
CA ILE A 383 3.78 -4.01 28.44
C ILE A 383 4.58 -3.59 29.67
N ARG A 384 5.69 -2.88 29.48
CA ARG A 384 6.45 -2.22 30.53
C ARG A 384 6.48 -0.73 30.25
N ILE A 385 6.12 0.07 31.24
CA ILE A 385 6.27 1.52 31.21
C ILE A 385 7.58 1.83 31.92
N LEU A 386 8.54 2.38 31.17
CA LEU A 386 9.89 2.63 31.65
C LEU A 386 10.14 4.14 31.74
N GLU A 387 10.61 4.62 32.90
CA GLU A 387 11.14 5.97 33.00
C GLU A 387 12.64 5.94 32.69
N VAL A 388 13.06 6.76 31.73
CA VAL A 388 14.45 6.92 31.34
C VAL A 388 14.93 8.32 31.66
N ASN A 389 15.92 8.42 32.54
CA ASN A 389 16.60 9.65 32.90
C ASN A 389 17.98 9.69 32.22
N LYS A 390 18.32 10.82 31.59
CA LYS A 390 19.66 11.08 31.03
C LYS A 390 20.34 12.16 31.86
N TYR A 391 21.62 11.97 32.13
CA TYR A 391 22.47 12.86 32.91
C TYR A 391 23.58 13.46 32.06
N LYS A 392 24.11 14.60 32.49
CA LYS A 392 25.24 15.25 31.81
C LYS A 392 26.51 14.43 32.00
N VAL A 393 27.30 14.25 30.96
CA VAL A 393 28.61 13.60 31.06
C VAL A 393 29.64 14.61 31.55
N VAL A 394 30.31 14.30 32.66
CA VAL A 394 31.42 15.07 33.24
C VAL A 394 32.55 14.09 33.55
N ASN A 395 33.78 14.37 33.09
CA ASN A 395 34.93 13.48 33.27
C ASN A 395 34.67 12.01 32.84
N ASN A 396 33.98 11.82 31.70
CA ASN A 396 33.62 10.51 31.14
C ASN A 396 32.70 9.63 32.01
N ILE A 397 31.93 10.25 32.91
CA ILE A 397 30.88 9.58 33.65
C ILE A 397 29.63 10.46 33.72
N GLY A 398 28.45 9.85 33.79
CA GLY A 398 27.20 10.55 34.03
C GLY A 398 27.18 11.19 35.41
N ASP A 399 27.16 12.51 35.47
CA ASP A 399 26.97 13.27 36.69
C ASP A 399 25.49 13.24 37.09
N LYS A 400 25.17 12.34 38.02
CA LYS A 400 23.80 12.11 38.51
C LYS A 400 23.17 13.35 39.17
N THR A 401 23.97 14.38 39.49
CA THR A 401 23.44 15.65 40.02
C THR A 401 22.86 16.55 38.93
N ILE A 402 23.16 16.29 37.64
CA ILE A 402 22.75 17.13 36.51
C ILE A 402 21.91 16.30 35.52
N LYS A 403 20.60 16.18 35.80
CA LYS A 403 19.63 15.55 34.89
C LYS A 403 19.38 16.45 33.67
N ILE A 404 19.65 15.97 32.46
CA ILE A 404 19.45 16.72 31.20
C ILE A 404 18.15 16.36 30.47
N GLY A 405 17.50 15.26 30.85
CA GLY A 405 16.18 14.93 30.35
C GLY A 405 15.57 13.70 31.00
N LYS A 406 14.25 13.57 30.82
CA LYS A 406 13.42 12.45 31.27
C LYS A 406 12.46 12.08 30.14
N ARG A 407 12.24 10.79 29.90
CA ARG A 407 11.26 10.26 28.93
C ARG A 407 10.59 9.01 29.47
N THR A 408 9.31 8.85 29.13
CA THR A 408 8.59 7.59 29.34
C THR A 408 8.70 6.75 28.06
N ILE A 409 9.23 5.54 28.19
CA ILE A 409 9.41 4.58 27.09
C ILE A 409 8.44 3.42 27.28
N TYR A 410 7.65 3.12 26.26
CA TYR A 410 6.71 2.01 26.28
C TYR A 410 7.35 0.80 25.61
N HIS A 411 7.59 -0.24 26.40
CA HIS A 411 8.24 -1.47 25.98
C HIS A 411 7.21 -2.60 25.86
N PHE A 412 7.00 -3.07 24.64
CA PHE A 412 6.08 -4.14 24.29
C PHE A 412 6.85 -5.40 23.98
N GLN A 413 6.65 -6.46 24.76
CA GLN A 413 7.28 -7.76 24.53
C GLN A 413 6.25 -8.81 24.14
N TYR A 414 6.22 -9.21 22.88
CA TYR A 414 5.38 -10.32 22.42
C TYR A 414 6.05 -11.66 22.75
N ILE A 415 5.36 -12.46 23.58
CA ILE A 415 5.83 -13.74 24.12
C ILE A 415 5.10 -14.95 23.50
N GLY A 416 4.09 -14.72 22.66
CA GLY A 416 3.29 -15.74 21.98
C GLY A 416 3.93 -16.37 20.72
N TRP A 417 5.06 -15.82 20.23
CA TRP A 417 5.67 -16.31 18.99
C TRP A 417 6.36 -17.67 19.22
N PRO A 418 6.05 -18.73 18.44
CA PRO A 418 6.68 -20.03 18.61
C PRO A 418 8.15 -20.05 18.16
N ASP A 419 8.94 -20.97 18.69
CA ASP A 419 10.35 -21.13 18.28
C ASP A 419 10.51 -21.49 16.79
N HIS A 420 9.50 -22.15 16.22
CA HIS A 420 9.41 -22.49 14.80
C HIS A 420 8.06 -22.05 14.23
N GLY A 421 8.09 -21.48 13.03
CA GLY A 421 6.91 -20.97 12.35
C GLY A 421 6.46 -19.60 12.86
N CYS A 422 5.15 -19.41 12.89
CA CYS A 422 4.46 -18.17 13.22
C CYS A 422 3.32 -18.46 14.22
N PRO A 423 2.80 -17.47 14.94
CA PRO A 423 1.59 -17.62 15.75
C PRO A 423 0.46 -18.29 14.95
N ARG A 424 -0.30 -19.17 15.60
CA ARG A 424 -1.39 -19.90 14.93
C ARG A 424 -2.57 -18.99 14.62
N ASP A 425 -2.89 -18.09 15.55
CA ASP A 425 -3.95 -17.13 15.40
C ASP A 425 -3.39 -15.76 14.97
N PRO A 426 -3.67 -15.29 13.74
CA PRO A 426 -3.21 -13.98 13.27
C PRO A 426 -3.83 -12.81 14.06
N TYR A 427 -5.00 -12.98 14.69
CA TYR A 427 -5.64 -11.91 15.46
C TYR A 427 -4.81 -11.48 16.68
N GLU A 428 -3.96 -12.37 17.21
CA GLU A 428 -3.03 -12.02 18.30
C GLU A 428 -2.09 -10.88 17.90
N ILE A 429 -1.59 -10.88 16.66
CA ILE A 429 -0.72 -9.83 16.14
C ILE A 429 -1.51 -8.57 15.79
N VAL A 430 -2.74 -8.72 15.27
CA VAL A 430 -3.65 -7.59 15.03
C VAL A 430 -3.87 -6.80 16.33
N THR A 431 -4.25 -7.49 17.42
CA THR A 431 -4.47 -6.85 18.72
C THR A 431 -3.18 -6.22 19.27
N PHE A 432 -2.06 -6.92 19.15
CA PHE A 432 -0.76 -6.42 19.61
C PHE A 432 -0.37 -5.11 18.92
N LEU A 433 -0.47 -5.05 17.58
CA LEU A 433 -0.16 -3.85 16.81
C LEU A 433 -1.17 -2.72 17.03
N LYS A 434 -2.46 -3.04 17.20
CA LYS A 434 -3.48 -2.03 17.55
C LYS A 434 -3.08 -1.26 18.81
N ILE A 435 -2.67 -1.97 19.86
CA ILE A 435 -2.30 -1.36 21.15
C ILE A 435 -1.00 -0.56 21.02
N ILE A 436 0.02 -1.10 20.34
CA ILE A 436 1.27 -0.36 20.07
C ILE A 436 0.97 0.97 19.37
N ASN A 437 0.13 0.92 18.34
CA ASN A 437 -0.25 2.10 17.57
C ASN A 437 -1.09 3.08 18.38
N GLU A 438 -1.99 2.60 19.25
CA GLU A 438 -2.73 3.46 20.18
C GLU A 438 -1.80 4.24 21.11
N TYR A 439 -0.79 3.59 21.70
CA TYR A 439 0.22 4.27 22.51
C TYR A 439 1.02 5.28 21.68
N SER A 440 1.46 4.88 20.48
CA SER A 440 2.21 5.77 19.59
C SER A 440 1.42 7.03 19.21
N TYR A 441 0.12 6.92 18.90
CA TYR A 441 -0.69 8.07 18.51
C TYR A 441 -1.15 8.93 19.70
N ASN A 442 -1.46 8.32 20.85
CA ASN A 442 -2.14 9.00 21.94
C ASN A 442 -1.24 9.36 23.13
N LYS A 443 -0.07 8.72 23.27
CA LYS A 443 0.80 8.83 24.45
C LYS A 443 2.20 9.35 24.14
N CYS A 444 2.66 9.29 22.89
CA CYS A 444 3.97 9.75 22.48
C CYS A 444 3.91 11.18 21.90
N PRO A 445 5.03 11.94 21.92
CA PRO A 445 5.11 13.23 21.24
C PRO A 445 4.87 13.15 19.73
N VAL A 446 4.38 14.24 19.14
CA VAL A 446 4.15 14.33 17.69
C VAL A 446 5.45 14.17 16.89
N ASP A 447 6.58 14.62 17.45
CA ASP A 447 7.92 14.51 16.87
C ASP A 447 8.71 13.29 17.41
N GLN A 448 8.01 12.24 17.87
CA GLN A 448 8.64 11.00 18.30
C GLN A 448 9.54 10.43 17.20
N GLY A 449 10.66 9.84 17.62
CA GLY A 449 11.57 9.12 16.75
C GLY A 449 11.04 7.75 16.31
N PRO A 450 11.90 6.95 15.66
CA PRO A 450 11.51 5.66 15.10
C PRO A 450 11.08 4.65 16.17
N MET A 451 10.12 3.80 15.84
CA MET A 451 9.76 2.63 16.63
C MET A 451 10.89 1.58 16.54
N ILE A 452 11.48 1.20 17.67
CA ILE A 452 12.53 0.18 17.69
C ILE A 452 11.88 -1.19 17.71
N VAL A 453 12.14 -2.04 16.70
CA VAL A 453 11.63 -3.41 16.62
C VAL A 453 12.80 -4.39 16.59
N HIS A 454 12.77 -5.40 17.46
CA HIS A 454 13.84 -6.40 17.53
C HIS A 454 13.33 -7.79 17.90
N CYS A 455 14.17 -8.80 17.65
CA CYS A 455 13.91 -10.17 18.06
C CYS A 455 15.23 -10.82 18.50
N SER A 456 15.67 -11.90 17.86
CA SER A 456 17.02 -12.42 18.05
C SER A 456 18.02 -11.80 17.07
N ALA A 457 17.87 -12.05 15.78
CA ALA A 457 18.75 -11.50 14.74
C ALA A 457 18.28 -10.13 14.20
N GLY A 458 17.03 -9.74 14.49
CA GLY A 458 16.46 -8.49 13.99
C GLY A 458 16.13 -8.51 12.50
N ILE A 459 15.68 -9.65 11.95
CA ILE A 459 15.36 -9.78 10.50
C ILE A 459 14.05 -10.54 10.24
N GLY A 460 13.90 -11.78 10.74
CA GLY A 460 12.74 -12.63 10.44
C GLY A 460 11.44 -12.13 11.07
N ARG A 461 11.27 -12.35 12.38
CA ARG A 461 10.09 -11.86 13.13
C ARG A 461 9.97 -10.33 13.09
N THR A 462 11.10 -9.64 13.23
CA THR A 462 11.18 -8.17 13.17
C THR A 462 10.70 -7.63 11.83
N GLY A 463 11.22 -8.14 10.71
CA GLY A 463 10.76 -7.72 9.39
C GLY A 463 9.30 -8.08 9.11
N THR A 464 8.84 -9.21 9.66
CA THR A 464 7.42 -9.61 9.55
C THR A 464 6.51 -8.58 10.23
N ILE A 465 6.84 -8.18 11.48
CA ILE A 465 6.08 -7.16 12.21
C ILE A 465 6.13 -5.80 11.54
N ILE A 466 7.31 -5.34 11.11
CA ILE A 466 7.45 -4.03 10.42
C ILE A 466 6.61 -3.99 9.13
N VAL A 467 6.65 -5.05 8.31
CA VAL A 467 5.88 -5.10 7.06
C VAL A 467 4.38 -5.11 7.34
N ILE A 468 3.92 -5.87 8.35
CA ILE A 468 2.50 -5.86 8.75
C ILE A 468 2.08 -4.46 9.20
N ASP A 469 2.89 -3.79 10.04
CA ASP A 469 2.55 -2.45 10.53
C ASP A 469 2.50 -1.41 9.41
N ILE A 470 3.41 -1.47 8.44
CA ILE A 470 3.38 -0.62 7.23
C ILE A 470 2.10 -0.85 6.42
N ILE A 471 1.76 -2.11 6.12
CA ILE A 471 0.60 -2.43 5.28
C ILE A 471 -0.72 -2.09 6.00
N THR A 472 -0.82 -2.39 7.29
CA THR A 472 -2.03 -2.06 8.07
C THR A 472 -2.18 -0.56 8.27
N GLU A 473 -1.08 0.19 8.40
CA GLU A 473 -1.11 1.65 8.41
C GLU A 473 -1.54 2.22 7.05
N TYR A 474 -1.08 1.62 5.95
CA TYR A 474 -1.50 2.01 4.62
C TYR A 474 -3.00 1.80 4.41
N ILE A 475 -3.53 0.65 4.84
CA ILE A 475 -4.98 0.38 4.81
C ILE A 475 -5.72 1.37 5.71
N ARG A 476 -5.19 1.73 6.89
CA ARG A 476 -5.80 2.72 7.78
C ARG A 476 -5.93 4.10 7.10
N ILE A 477 -4.90 4.54 6.38
CA ILE A 477 -4.88 5.83 5.67
C ILE A 477 -5.77 5.79 4.42
N GLN A 478 -5.63 4.76 3.60
CA GLN A 478 -6.31 4.66 2.30
C GLN A 478 -7.74 4.10 2.38
N GLY A 479 -8.11 3.47 3.49
CA GLY A 479 -9.40 2.81 3.70
C GLY A 479 -9.44 1.36 3.24
N LEU A 480 -10.55 0.67 3.57
CA LEU A 480 -10.76 -0.76 3.29
C LEU A 480 -10.96 -1.12 1.82
N ARG A 481 -10.95 -0.12 0.93
CA ARG A 481 -11.02 -0.29 -0.51
C ARG A 481 -9.78 0.35 -1.12
N CYS A 482 -8.66 -0.33 -1.01
CA CYS A 482 -7.41 0.07 -1.64
C CYS A 482 -6.69 -1.14 -2.24
N PHE A 483 -5.64 -0.87 -3.01
CA PHE A 483 -4.72 -1.89 -3.49
C PHE A 483 -3.50 -1.94 -2.60
N ILE A 484 -3.05 -3.13 -2.21
CA ILE A 484 -1.79 -3.35 -1.51
C ILE A 484 -0.87 -4.25 -2.30
N ASP A 485 0.43 -4.19 -2.00
CA ASP A 485 1.43 -5.10 -2.56
C ASP A 485 2.43 -5.50 -1.47
N ILE A 486 2.25 -6.70 -0.93
CA ILE A 486 3.09 -7.25 0.14
C ILE A 486 4.51 -7.52 -0.37
N LEU A 487 4.67 -8.01 -1.61
CA LEU A 487 5.98 -8.27 -2.20
C LEU A 487 6.79 -6.97 -2.30
N THR A 488 6.15 -5.90 -2.76
CA THR A 488 6.77 -4.57 -2.88
C THR A 488 7.15 -4.00 -1.52
N ALA A 489 6.30 -4.13 -0.49
CA ALA A 489 6.64 -3.71 0.88
C ALA A 489 7.82 -4.50 1.46
N VAL A 490 7.88 -5.82 1.23
CA VAL A 490 9.02 -6.64 1.68
C VAL A 490 10.31 -6.26 0.95
N LYS A 491 10.26 -6.02 -0.37
CA LYS A 491 11.41 -5.51 -1.15
C LYS A 491 11.94 -4.19 -0.59
N MET A 492 11.04 -3.28 -0.20
CA MET A 492 11.40 -1.98 0.37
C MET A 492 12.15 -2.12 1.70
N VAL A 493 11.69 -2.97 2.61
CA VAL A 493 12.41 -3.18 3.89
C VAL A 493 13.71 -3.96 3.67
N ARG A 494 13.74 -4.92 2.73
CA ARG A 494 14.98 -5.66 2.37
C ARG A 494 16.04 -4.79 1.73
N ALA A 495 15.66 -3.70 1.06
CA ALA A 495 16.61 -2.72 0.55
C ALA A 495 17.44 -2.04 1.65
N GLN A 496 16.96 -2.05 2.89
CA GLN A 496 17.54 -1.32 4.01
C GLN A 496 18.13 -2.23 5.09
N ARG A 497 17.72 -3.50 5.15
CA ARG A 497 18.36 -4.53 5.99
C ARG A 497 18.20 -5.90 5.35
N SER A 498 19.29 -6.67 5.29
CA SER A 498 19.32 -7.98 4.64
C SER A 498 18.32 -8.98 5.25
N GLY A 499 17.69 -9.80 4.42
CA GLY A 499 16.91 -10.96 4.87
C GLY A 499 15.67 -10.65 5.73
N MET A 500 15.12 -9.43 5.66
CA MET A 500 13.85 -9.08 6.30
C MET A 500 12.73 -10.00 5.77
N VAL A 501 11.94 -10.59 6.68
CA VAL A 501 11.00 -11.70 6.40
C VAL A 501 11.74 -12.91 5.81
N GLN A 502 12.14 -13.83 6.68
CA GLN A 502 13.17 -14.84 6.38
C GLN A 502 12.65 -16.11 5.71
N THR A 503 11.38 -16.47 5.92
CA THR A 503 10.82 -17.76 5.48
C THR A 503 9.51 -17.57 4.72
N GLU A 504 9.17 -18.52 3.85
CA GLU A 504 7.88 -18.53 3.16
C GLU A 504 6.70 -18.57 4.16
N PHE A 505 6.85 -19.26 5.30
CA PHE A 505 5.86 -19.27 6.38
C PHE A 505 5.63 -17.88 6.97
N GLN A 506 6.69 -17.09 7.17
CA GLN A 506 6.55 -15.70 7.62
C GLN A 506 5.91 -14.82 6.55
N TYR A 507 6.27 -15.02 5.28
CA TYR A 507 5.69 -14.30 4.17
C TYR A 507 4.18 -14.57 4.04
N LYS A 508 3.75 -15.84 4.11
CA LYS A 508 2.33 -16.21 4.21
C LYS A 508 1.65 -15.59 5.43
N PHE A 509 2.33 -15.59 6.56
CA PHE A 509 1.77 -15.06 7.80
C PHE A 509 1.50 -13.56 7.71
N VAL A 510 2.28 -12.78 6.94
CA VAL A 510 1.94 -11.39 6.62
C VAL A 510 0.56 -11.30 5.96
N TYR A 511 0.29 -12.13 4.95
CA TYR A 511 -1.03 -12.20 4.31
C TYR A 511 -2.14 -12.55 5.31
N ASP A 512 -1.90 -13.57 6.14
CA ASP A 512 -2.89 -14.05 7.13
C ASP A 512 -3.25 -12.95 8.15
N VAL A 513 -2.25 -12.20 8.65
CA VAL A 513 -2.45 -11.09 9.59
C VAL A 513 -3.14 -9.90 8.93
N VAL A 514 -2.76 -9.56 7.69
CA VAL A 514 -3.44 -8.49 6.95
C VAL A 514 -4.91 -8.85 6.69
N ALA A 515 -5.20 -10.10 6.33
CA ALA A 515 -6.58 -10.58 6.17
C ALA A 515 -7.37 -10.50 7.48
N ALA A 516 -6.77 -10.92 8.60
CA ALA A 516 -7.38 -10.78 9.93
C ALA A 516 -7.66 -9.32 10.28
N PHE A 517 -6.70 -8.41 10.04
CA PHE A 517 -6.87 -6.97 10.26
C PHE A 517 -8.03 -6.39 9.44
N ILE A 518 -8.15 -6.75 8.17
CA ILE A 518 -9.24 -6.28 7.29
C ILE A 518 -10.59 -6.74 7.84
N ARG A 519 -10.74 -8.04 8.16
CA ARG A 519 -12.01 -8.57 8.68
C ARG A 519 -12.41 -7.89 9.98
N ASP A 520 -11.45 -7.69 10.87
CA ASP A 520 -11.64 -6.99 12.14
C ASP A 520 -12.08 -5.51 11.92
N ARG A 521 -11.41 -4.77 11.04
CA ARG A 521 -11.79 -3.39 10.69
C ARG A 521 -13.14 -3.29 9.99
N THR A 522 -13.48 -4.24 9.12
CA THR A 522 -14.78 -4.30 8.46
C THR A 522 -15.89 -4.47 9.50
N ARG A 523 -15.72 -5.36 10.49
CA ARG A 523 -16.68 -5.53 11.59
C ARG A 523 -16.85 -4.25 12.40
N GLU A 524 -15.76 -3.57 12.76
CA GLU A 524 -15.81 -2.27 13.46
C GLU A 524 -16.62 -1.23 12.68
N TYR A 525 -16.40 -1.14 11.35
CA TYR A 525 -17.11 -0.23 10.48
C TYR A 525 -18.61 -0.52 10.40
N GLU A 526 -18.99 -1.79 10.23
CA GLU A 526 -20.39 -2.22 10.17
C GLU A 526 -21.15 -1.94 11.47
N MET A 527 -20.52 -2.20 12.62
CA MET A 527 -21.11 -1.87 13.93
C MET A 527 -21.33 -0.37 14.12
N ASN A 528 -20.37 0.46 13.67
CA ASN A 528 -20.50 1.92 13.79
C ASN A 528 -21.57 2.48 12.84
N ARG A 529 -21.72 1.90 11.64
CA ARG A 529 -22.77 2.28 10.69
C ARG A 529 -24.17 2.01 11.26
N GLN A 530 -24.39 0.84 11.86
CA GLN A 530 -25.68 0.50 12.50
C GLN A 530 -26.03 1.46 13.64
N LYS A 531 -25.05 1.90 14.45
CA LYS A 531 -25.26 2.90 15.51
C LYS A 531 -25.66 4.27 14.96
N ASN A 532 -25.17 4.65 13.78
CA ASN A 532 -25.50 5.92 13.13
C ASN A 532 -26.83 5.87 12.37
N ASP A 533 -27.17 4.73 11.75
CA ASP A 533 -28.45 4.56 11.05
C ASP A 533 -29.65 4.66 12.03
N ILE A 534 -29.48 4.26 13.30
CA ILE A 534 -30.50 4.44 14.36
C ILE A 534 -30.72 5.94 14.69
N LYS A 535 -29.75 6.83 14.42
CA LYS A 535 -29.87 8.27 14.69
C LYS A 535 -30.42 9.10 13.51
N ILE A 536 -30.49 8.55 12.29
CA ILE A 536 -30.80 9.31 11.05
C ILE A 536 -32.14 8.85 10.42
N LEU A 537 -33.15 8.55 11.25
CA LEU A 537 -34.47 8.10 10.79
C LEU A 537 -35.38 9.19 10.20
N ASN A 538 -34.87 10.38 9.84
CA ASN A 538 -35.64 11.43 9.16
C ASN A 538 -34.83 12.17 8.07
N PRO A 539 -34.75 11.66 6.82
CA PRO A 539 -34.27 12.44 5.69
C PRO A 539 -35.44 12.96 4.84
N THR A 540 -35.59 14.28 4.77
CA THR A 540 -36.42 14.97 3.78
C THR A 540 -35.77 14.89 2.39
N THR A 541 -36.55 14.53 1.37
CA THR A 541 -36.14 14.45 -0.04
C THR A 541 -36.15 15.82 -0.72
N PRO A 542 -35.08 16.24 -1.42
CA PRO A 542 -35.20 17.25 -2.48
C PRO A 542 -34.83 16.71 -3.87
N ASN A 543 -35.61 17.18 -4.85
CA ASN A 543 -35.70 16.78 -6.25
C ASN A 543 -34.41 16.93 -7.10
N SER A 544 -34.41 16.19 -8.20
CA SER A 544 -33.37 16.02 -9.23
C SER A 544 -33.01 17.29 -10.02
N ALA A 545 -31.76 17.75 -9.89
CA ALA A 545 -31.06 18.61 -10.88
C ALA A 545 -29.53 18.63 -10.64
N ASN A 546 -28.80 17.51 -10.84
CA ASN A 546 -27.38 17.40 -10.43
C ASN A 546 -26.39 17.14 -11.59
N THR A 547 -26.38 17.98 -12.65
CA THR A 547 -25.30 17.96 -13.66
C THR A 547 -24.67 19.34 -13.81
N ILE A 548 -23.37 19.45 -13.55
CA ILE A 548 -22.59 20.68 -13.74
C ILE A 548 -21.64 20.46 -14.93
N SER A 549 -21.65 21.38 -15.89
CA SER A 549 -20.73 21.37 -17.03
C SER A 549 -19.64 22.41 -16.82
N LEU A 550 -18.38 21.97 -16.72
CA LEU A 550 -17.23 22.87 -16.76
C LEU A 550 -16.83 23.08 -18.22
N THR A 551 -17.46 24.05 -18.87
CA THR A 551 -16.94 24.59 -20.14
C THR A 551 -15.90 25.65 -19.81
N SER A 552 -14.70 25.51 -20.35
CA SER A 552 -13.66 26.54 -20.30
C SER A 552 -14.14 27.81 -21.01
N SER A 553 -14.75 28.73 -20.29
CA SER A 553 -15.01 30.10 -20.74
C SER A 553 -14.01 31.04 -20.06
N ASN A 554 -13.15 31.63 -20.88
CA ASN A 554 -12.18 32.65 -20.53
C ASN A 554 -12.82 33.92 -19.92
N SER A 555 -12.02 34.60 -19.09
CA SER A 555 -12.04 36.02 -18.72
C SER A 555 -13.12 36.54 -17.76
N GLY A 556 -12.66 37.00 -16.59
CA GLY A 556 -13.44 37.76 -15.61
C GLY A 556 -12.51 38.37 -14.55
N SER A 557 -11.73 39.38 -14.94
CA SER A 557 -10.94 40.20 -14.01
C SER A 557 -11.88 40.99 -13.09
N PRO A 558 -11.73 40.96 -11.75
CA PRO A 558 -12.45 41.89 -10.89
C PRO A 558 -11.75 43.26 -10.93
N ARG A 559 -12.48 44.29 -11.35
CA ARG A 559 -12.10 45.68 -11.14
C ARG A 559 -12.04 45.98 -9.64
N ASN A 560 -11.00 46.72 -9.28
CA ASN A 560 -10.83 47.40 -7.99
C ASN A 560 -12.12 48.09 -7.55
N ASN A 561 -12.55 47.81 -6.32
CA ASN A 561 -13.02 48.85 -5.42
C ASN A 561 -12.58 48.52 -4.00
N GLN A 562 -11.89 49.50 -3.42
CA GLN A 562 -11.38 49.53 -2.07
C GLN A 562 -12.55 49.72 -1.10
N SER A 563 -12.67 48.84 -0.12
CA SER A 563 -13.04 49.24 1.24
C SER A 563 -12.48 48.21 2.22
N GLN A 564 -11.77 48.75 3.20
CA GLN A 564 -11.07 48.07 4.27
C GLN A 564 -12.03 47.31 5.18
N GLU A 565 -11.68 46.08 5.54
CA GLU A 565 -11.88 45.59 6.91
C GLU A 565 -10.91 44.42 7.18
N MET A 566 -10.00 44.65 8.13
CA MET A 566 -9.04 43.68 8.63
C MET A 566 -9.75 42.70 9.57
N PHE A 567 -9.88 41.44 9.17
CA PHE A 567 -10.04 40.34 10.13
C PHE A 567 -9.02 39.24 9.82
N SER A 568 -7.97 39.21 10.63
CA SER A 568 -7.03 38.11 10.75
C SER A 568 -7.74 36.92 11.43
N ASN A 569 -7.97 35.83 10.70
CA ASN A 569 -8.23 34.53 11.31
C ASN A 569 -7.52 33.44 10.50
N SER A 570 -6.38 33.01 11.03
CA SER A 570 -5.63 31.83 10.60
C SER A 570 -6.41 30.57 11.00
N ILE A 571 -7.09 29.93 10.05
CA ILE A 571 -7.69 28.61 10.24
C ILE A 571 -6.79 27.59 9.54
N SER A 572 -5.98 26.90 10.34
CA SER A 572 -5.27 25.68 9.97
C SER A 572 -6.29 24.55 9.76
N PRO A 573 -6.15 23.69 8.73
CA PRO A 573 -7.04 22.55 8.57
C PRO A 573 -6.70 21.52 9.66
N GLN A 574 -7.56 21.41 10.67
CA GLN A 574 -7.53 20.28 11.61
C GLN A 574 -7.82 19.00 10.81
N LEU A 575 -6.89 18.04 10.86
CA LEU A 575 -7.20 16.66 10.52
C LEU A 575 -8.35 16.20 11.41
N SER A 576 -9.38 15.61 10.81
CA SER A 576 -10.46 14.96 11.55
C SER A 576 -9.86 13.95 12.52
N LYS A 577 -9.98 14.26 13.82
CA LYS A 577 -9.89 13.27 14.89
C LYS A 577 -10.99 12.25 14.62
N PHE A 578 -10.62 11.08 14.10
CA PHE A 578 -11.44 9.90 14.34
C PHE A 578 -11.24 9.56 15.82
N GLU A 579 -12.18 10.02 16.65
CA GLU A 579 -12.28 9.62 18.04
C GLU A 579 -12.56 8.11 18.09
N PHE A 580 -11.51 7.33 18.37
CA PHE A 580 -11.71 6.01 18.94
C PHE A 580 -12.13 6.21 20.39
N PHE A 581 -13.40 5.95 20.68
CA PHE A 581 -13.88 5.86 22.06
C PHE A 581 -13.14 4.70 22.72
N GLY A 582 -12.10 5.04 23.49
CA GLY A 582 -11.45 4.13 24.41
C GLY A 582 -12.45 3.66 25.46
N TYR A 583 -12.45 2.36 25.72
CA TYR A 583 -13.10 1.80 26.90
C TYR A 583 -12.43 2.39 28.14
N ASN A 584 -13.12 3.30 28.82
CA ASN A 584 -12.78 3.71 30.17
C ASN A 584 -13.05 2.53 31.11
N ASN A 585 -12.00 1.81 31.51
CA ASN A 585 -12.03 0.95 32.69
C ASN A 585 -11.81 1.80 33.94
N SER A 586 -12.89 2.32 34.50
CA SER A 586 -12.95 2.69 35.91
C SER A 586 -13.55 1.54 36.68
N SER A 587 -12.69 0.87 37.48
CA SER A 587 -13.00 0.27 38.78
C SER A 587 -14.43 -0.25 39.00
N ASN A 588 -14.62 -1.56 38.93
CA ASN A 588 -15.07 -2.33 40.08
C ASN A 588 -15.04 -3.83 39.77
N SER A 589 -14.71 -4.56 40.83
CA SER A 589 -14.84 -6.00 41.01
C SER A 589 -16.16 -6.55 40.49
N ASP A 590 -16.14 -7.84 40.16
CA ASP A 590 -17.27 -8.72 39.84
C ASP A 590 -17.72 -8.71 38.38
N PHE A 591 -17.06 -9.51 37.55
CA PHE A 591 -17.72 -10.35 36.53
C PHE A 591 -16.75 -11.46 36.08
N GLN A 592 -16.56 -12.44 36.98
CA GLN A 592 -16.43 -13.83 36.54
C GLN A 592 -17.79 -14.28 36.00
N ASP A 593 -17.76 -15.20 35.05
CA ASP A 593 -18.89 -15.80 34.33
C ASP A 593 -19.49 -14.93 33.22
N PHE A 594 -19.12 -15.20 31.97
CA PHE A 594 -20.08 -15.41 30.87
C PHE A 594 -19.37 -16.09 29.68
N ILE A 595 -19.60 -17.41 29.60
CA ILE A 595 -19.69 -18.26 28.40
C ILE A 595 -18.36 -18.70 27.76
N SER A 596 -17.81 -19.76 28.35
CA SER A 596 -17.49 -21.00 27.63
C SER A 596 -18.75 -21.88 27.56
N ILE A 597 -19.33 -22.08 26.37
CA ILE A 597 -20.33 -23.11 26.09
C ILE A 597 -20.02 -23.67 24.70
N HIS A 598 -19.68 -24.97 24.68
CA HIS A 598 -20.04 -26.03 23.71
C HIS A 598 -19.97 -25.71 22.19
N ASP A 599 -19.50 -26.58 21.30
CA ASP A 599 -19.48 -28.03 21.32
C ASP A 599 -18.52 -28.53 20.24
N ASP A 600 -17.76 -29.59 20.54
CA ASP A 600 -17.16 -30.46 19.54
C ASP A 600 -18.27 -31.13 18.74
N ASN A 601 -18.36 -30.87 17.44
CA ASN A 601 -18.92 -31.83 16.49
C ASN A 601 -18.49 -31.53 15.05
N HIS A 602 -17.87 -32.54 14.45
CA HIS A 602 -17.64 -32.70 13.02
C HIS A 602 -18.79 -32.18 12.16
N ARG A 603 -18.49 -31.29 11.21
CA ARG A 603 -19.21 -31.26 9.92
C ARG A 603 -18.35 -30.74 8.79
N ILE A 604 -17.95 -31.71 7.97
CA ILE A 604 -17.50 -31.59 6.59
C ILE A 604 -18.50 -30.71 5.82
N TYR A 605 -18.04 -29.61 5.21
CA TYR A 605 -18.78 -28.95 4.14
C TYR A 605 -17.98 -29.02 2.85
N THR A 606 -18.44 -29.96 2.02
CA THR A 606 -18.15 -30.15 0.61
C THR A 606 -18.53 -28.93 -0.22
N SER A 607 -17.77 -28.72 -1.29
CA SER A 607 -18.05 -27.82 -2.40
C SER A 607 -19.47 -27.99 -2.95
N SER A 608 -20.21 -26.90 -3.12
CA SER A 608 -21.30 -26.85 -4.08
C SER A 608 -21.26 -25.54 -4.86
N GLN A 609 -20.90 -25.68 -6.13
CA GLN A 609 -21.13 -24.72 -7.20
C GLN A 609 -22.63 -24.37 -7.25
N ARG A 610 -22.98 -23.08 -7.29
CA ARG A 610 -24.17 -22.59 -7.98
C ARG A 610 -23.88 -21.18 -8.53
N SER A 611 -23.86 -21.08 -9.85
CA SER A 611 -24.01 -19.85 -10.60
C SER A 611 -25.46 -19.36 -10.54
N PRO A 612 -25.71 -18.05 -10.69
CA PRO A 612 -26.99 -17.57 -11.20
C PRO A 612 -26.80 -17.08 -12.65
N LYS A 613 -27.27 -17.90 -13.60
CA LYS A 613 -27.89 -17.38 -14.83
C LYS A 613 -29.32 -16.96 -14.49
N ASP A 614 -29.89 -16.12 -15.35
CA ASP A 614 -31.30 -15.74 -15.44
C ASP A 614 -31.73 -14.47 -14.67
N LEU A 615 -31.69 -13.35 -15.38
CA LEU A 615 -32.70 -12.28 -15.31
C LEU A 615 -32.64 -11.46 -16.60
N SER A 616 -33.27 -12.01 -17.65
CA SER A 616 -33.72 -11.28 -18.83
C SER A 616 -35.20 -11.57 -19.04
N SER A 617 -36.05 -10.57 -18.81
CA SER A 617 -37.32 -10.30 -19.51
C SER A 617 -38.18 -9.33 -18.69
N LEU A 618 -39.06 -8.62 -19.41
CA LEU A 618 -39.99 -7.55 -19.01
C LEU A 618 -39.33 -6.17 -18.84
N GLU A 619 -39.72 -5.10 -19.53
CA GLU A 619 -40.82 -4.84 -20.44
C GLU A 619 -40.50 -3.55 -21.23
N SER A 620 -40.84 -3.53 -22.51
CA SER A 620 -40.80 -2.37 -23.40
C SER A 620 -42.02 -1.48 -23.17
N SER A 621 -41.86 -0.14 -23.11
CA SER A 621 -42.86 0.81 -23.62
C SER A 621 -42.35 2.25 -23.77
N LYS A 622 -42.32 2.68 -25.04
CA LYS A 622 -42.78 3.96 -25.62
C LYS A 622 -41.96 5.25 -25.42
N ASN A 623 -41.52 5.74 -26.59
CA ASN A 623 -41.03 7.07 -26.94
C ASN A 623 -41.89 8.24 -26.43
N VAL A 624 -41.24 9.33 -26.03
CA VAL A 624 -41.73 10.71 -26.24
C VAL A 624 -40.52 11.61 -26.57
N TYR A 625 -40.61 12.30 -27.71
CA TYR A 625 -39.75 13.40 -28.12
C TYR A 625 -40.21 14.71 -27.48
N THR A 626 -39.29 15.58 -27.07
CA THR A 626 -39.50 17.04 -27.07
C THR A 626 -38.22 17.77 -27.46
N ASN A 627 -38.35 18.61 -28.49
CA ASN A 627 -37.38 19.56 -29.02
C ASN A 627 -37.37 20.88 -28.24
N SER A 628 -36.40 21.74 -28.61
CA SER A 628 -36.25 23.18 -28.31
C SER A 628 -35.47 23.50 -27.02
N SER A 629 -34.53 24.45 -26.97
CA SER A 629 -34.01 25.38 -27.97
C SER A 629 -32.73 26.04 -27.43
N ASP A 630 -31.84 26.37 -28.37
CA ASP A 630 -30.81 27.42 -28.40
C ASP A 630 -30.50 28.24 -27.12
N ASP A 631 -29.20 28.39 -26.84
CA ASP A 631 -28.55 29.70 -27.03
C ASP A 631 -27.02 29.60 -27.18
N ARG A 632 -26.53 30.22 -28.27
CA ARG A 632 -25.11 30.46 -28.63
C ARG A 632 -24.56 31.64 -27.80
N ILE A 633 -23.24 31.76 -27.63
CA ILE A 633 -22.50 33.06 -27.71
C ILE A 633 -20.99 32.80 -27.88
N SER A 634 -20.36 33.72 -28.61
CA SER A 634 -19.08 33.70 -29.34
C SER A 634 -17.82 34.19 -28.59
N ILE A 635 -16.66 33.85 -29.17
CA ILE A 635 -15.27 34.14 -28.77
C ILE A 635 -14.83 35.55 -29.18
N ASN A 636 -13.89 36.17 -28.45
CA ASN A 636 -12.90 37.06 -29.07
C ASN A 636 -11.51 36.93 -28.42
N GLN A 637 -10.49 36.79 -29.27
CA GLN A 637 -9.07 36.69 -28.93
C GLN A 637 -8.45 38.09 -28.78
N ASN A 638 -7.50 38.25 -27.86
CA ASN A 638 -6.28 39.02 -28.12
C ASN A 638 -5.18 38.68 -27.11
N THR A 639 -4.02 38.40 -27.67
CA THR A 639 -2.75 38.04 -27.04
C THR A 639 -1.99 39.28 -26.56
N SER A 640 -1.33 39.19 -25.40
CA SER A 640 0.02 39.74 -25.22
C SER A 640 0.72 39.14 -23.99
N SER A 641 2.00 38.82 -24.24
CA SER A 641 3.04 38.22 -23.41
C SER A 641 3.42 39.03 -22.17
N HIS A 642 3.90 38.36 -21.11
CA HIS A 642 5.18 38.71 -20.47
C HIS A 642 5.75 37.54 -19.64
N HIS A 643 6.98 37.19 -20.01
CA HIS A 643 7.92 36.29 -19.31
C HIS A 643 8.29 36.81 -17.92
N LEU A 644 8.74 35.90 -17.04
CA LEU A 644 10.03 36.02 -16.34
C LEU A 644 10.51 34.61 -15.84
N PRO A 645 11.80 34.26 -15.99
CA PRO A 645 12.34 32.92 -15.78
C PRO A 645 13.13 32.79 -14.45
N ILE A 646 13.33 31.56 -13.96
CA ILE A 646 14.42 31.23 -13.04
C ILE A 646 15.06 29.88 -13.47
N GLU A 647 16.36 29.96 -13.72
CA GLU A 647 17.29 28.96 -14.25
C GLU A 647 17.90 28.02 -13.19
N SER A 648 18.59 27.00 -13.73
CA SER A 648 19.74 26.22 -13.22
C SER A 648 19.46 25.00 -12.34
N ASP A 649 20.19 23.88 -12.43
CA ASP A 649 20.94 23.21 -13.51
C ASP A 649 21.28 21.81 -12.97
N ASN A 650 21.25 20.78 -13.82
CA ASN A 650 22.25 19.69 -13.92
C ASN A 650 21.72 18.41 -14.61
N ILE A 651 21.87 18.39 -15.94
CA ILE A 651 22.59 17.40 -16.75
C ILE A 651 22.43 15.91 -16.37
N LEU A 652 21.63 15.21 -17.19
CA LEU A 652 21.95 13.87 -17.70
C LEU A 652 21.41 13.75 -19.14
N GLN A 653 22.33 13.78 -20.10
CA GLN A 653 22.09 13.59 -21.53
C GLN A 653 21.64 12.15 -21.83
N GLY A 654 20.68 12.02 -22.76
CA GLY A 654 20.63 10.88 -23.68
C GLY A 654 19.41 9.95 -23.56
N CYS A 655 18.34 10.26 -24.30
CA CYS A 655 17.67 9.31 -25.21
C CYS A 655 16.40 9.96 -25.80
N ASN A 656 16.53 10.55 -27.00
CA ASN A 656 15.39 10.77 -27.88
C ASN A 656 14.93 9.40 -28.39
N ILE A 657 13.85 8.85 -27.82
CA ILE A 657 13.20 7.64 -28.33
C ILE A 657 12.09 8.09 -29.27
N ASN A 658 12.36 8.00 -30.57
CA ASN A 658 11.34 7.98 -31.61
C ASN A 658 10.36 6.84 -31.34
N ILE A 659 9.07 7.17 -31.22
CA ILE A 659 7.97 6.21 -31.13
C ILE A 659 7.80 5.59 -32.54
N PRO A 660 8.04 4.28 -32.76
CA PRO A 660 7.75 3.68 -34.05
C PRO A 660 6.25 3.45 -34.20
N GLU A 661 5.77 3.67 -35.42
CA GLU A 661 4.40 3.42 -35.87
C GLU A 661 3.88 2.01 -35.53
N LYS A 662 2.56 1.92 -35.43
CA LYS A 662 1.74 0.71 -35.22
C LYS A 662 2.32 -0.53 -35.95
N VAL A 663 2.67 -1.57 -35.18
CA VAL A 663 2.95 -2.91 -35.68
C VAL A 663 1.70 -3.46 -36.38
N LYS A 664 1.82 -3.80 -37.67
CA LYS A 664 0.76 -4.48 -38.44
C LYS A 664 0.98 -5.98 -38.36
N LEU A 665 0.07 -6.70 -37.71
CA LEU A 665 0.05 -8.17 -37.73
C LEU A 665 -0.36 -8.64 -39.13
N GLN A 666 0.40 -9.57 -39.72
CA GLN A 666 0.00 -10.29 -40.92
C GLN A 666 -0.80 -11.54 -40.53
N PRO A 667 -1.93 -11.84 -41.20
CA PRO A 667 -2.64 -13.09 -40.97
C PRO A 667 -1.77 -14.28 -41.41
N PRO A 668 -1.78 -15.41 -40.68
CA PRO A 668 -1.03 -16.59 -41.07
C PRO A 668 -1.56 -17.16 -42.40
N PRO A 669 -0.70 -17.76 -43.24
CA PRO A 669 -1.15 -18.39 -44.47
C PRO A 669 -2.09 -19.57 -44.15
N LEU A 670 -3.26 -19.59 -44.78
CA LEU A 670 -4.22 -20.70 -44.68
C LEU A 670 -3.53 -22.03 -45.04
N PRO A 671 -3.71 -23.09 -44.24
CA PRO A 671 -3.17 -24.40 -44.58
C PRO A 671 -3.82 -24.87 -45.89
N LYS A 672 -3.00 -25.11 -46.91
CA LYS A 672 -3.44 -25.78 -48.15
C LYS A 672 -4.02 -27.13 -47.76
N ARG A 673 -5.34 -27.32 -48.00
CA ARG A 673 -6.01 -28.61 -47.88
C ARG A 673 -5.21 -29.64 -48.66
N LYS A 674 -4.52 -30.55 -47.96
CA LYS A 674 -4.06 -31.81 -48.55
C LYS A 674 -5.28 -32.70 -48.66
N ASN A 675 -5.62 -33.09 -49.89
CA ASN A 675 -6.62 -34.11 -50.17
C ASN A 675 -6.30 -35.36 -49.32
N PRO A 676 -7.31 -36.01 -48.72
CA PRO A 676 -7.08 -37.27 -48.03
C PRO A 676 -6.62 -38.33 -49.04
N PRO A 677 -5.72 -39.25 -48.66
CA PRO A 677 -5.38 -40.38 -49.52
C PRO A 677 -6.58 -41.34 -49.58
N ASN A 678 -7.01 -41.69 -50.79
CA ASN A 678 -7.79 -42.89 -51.04
C ASN A 678 -6.90 -44.09 -50.73
N GLU A 679 -7.21 -44.88 -49.70
CA GLU A 679 -6.96 -46.32 -49.66
C GLU A 679 -7.47 -46.95 -48.34
N PHE A 680 -8.14 -48.09 -48.49
CA PHE A 680 -8.68 -49.05 -47.51
C PHE A 680 -10.14 -48.88 -47.04
N ILE A 681 -11.01 -49.54 -47.84
CA ILE A 681 -12.25 -50.31 -47.53
C ILE A 681 -13.29 -49.69 -46.61
#